data_AF-A0A6B1YJ13-F1
#
_entry.id   AF-A0A6B1YJ13-F1
#
_cell.length_a   1.000
_cell.length_b   1.000
_cell.length_c   1.000
_cell.angle_alpha   90.00
_cell.angle_beta   90.00
_cell.angle_gamma   90.00
#
_symmetry.space_group_name_H-M   'P 1'
#
loop_
_entity.id
_entity.type
_entity.pdbx_description
1 polymer ?
#
loop_
_entity_poly.entity_id
_entity_poly.type
_entity_poly.pdbx_seq_one_letter_code
_entity_poly.pdbx_strand_id
1 'polypeptide(L)'
;AVNAREQLDNRGGKVIGDSGLRLTVQRLLNQAKGVLAGRDGLSLDGGELFNGDGGRLDSQNSLSVSLGGVLDNQGGALVSEGSLTARAARLDNRGGTFSSAGALALTSQAVLDNQGGRLLSDAGVTLQGASLDNSRSGVISAKGAVDIRTGVLDNSRNGGIGSNAGITLVAARLDNGQQGRVSAKGLLDANLKGLDQRGGGVLVSETGVTLDLNGGTLVNRDGGLIATPGALLLRQLGAVDNGAGGEISSDRAFTLAAASLDNRGGRLIGAASLTLRIAQALDNSLGGVISGAAGLDIAAARLDNSAKGTLASRAGIDLRVDGALDNHAEGTVSGARLTLASASLDNSGKGLLSGNAGLSVATGALDNAEGGQLISQGVLDVSSADLDNRGGALSGKQSLRLSAANLDNRGGLLTSDGELELTAGRVDSADGGEISARGDLRLTVERLVQRQGRLIGERGVSLDLRGGDLDNQGGLISARGPLSIERLNVLDNRQGGEISSQQGFELLARRIDNGQQGRIISAGKLRLDADALGNAGAGLLSGWQGLTVTGGSLDNSAGGTLSSKDGELAISLGGALDNHGQGALVSKGAQRIDAASLDNAQGIVSGESDVTLSIAGKLDNGQGGLVSAQRALSFERDDTLLNNAGGRINGGSLLLKGASLDNSDGQLISQGRLDAILGGALVNTGAARLASGGDLLLRSASVDNRGGKLVSQGLLEISAGSLDNSASGTLASQAGMSLRLGGGALRNQQDGLIFSQAGALDVQAGSLDNRQGTLQAQGDNRLRIGGALDNQGGRLDSRAGNLDLQSGSLDNGAGGVLNSAKGWLKLVTGLFDNSAGVTQAQSLEIRAGQGVRNQQGHLSALGGDNRIVTADFDNQGGGLYASGLLSLDGQRFLNQGAAAGQGGKVGAGRIDFSLAGALANRFGQLESESELHLRAAAIDNSGGSLRALGRSGSTRLVAGGLNNAYGVLESANQDLDLQLGSLANAGGRILHTGNGTFGLDSGQVIRAGGELTTNGLLDIRASEWTNSSVLQAGRLNLDIGTFRQTAEGKLLAVQSFTGRGGDWSNDGLLASDGSFRL
;
A
#
# COMPACT_ATOMS: atom_id res chain seq x y z
N ALA A 1 -35.11 -76.35 -91.56
CA ALA A 1 -35.95 -76.00 -90.40
C ALA A 1 -36.51 -77.28 -89.79
N VAL A 2 -36.56 -77.41 -88.47
CA VAL A 2 -37.20 -78.52 -87.75
C VAL A 2 -38.42 -77.97 -87.02
N ASN A 3 -39.57 -78.61 -87.21
CA ASN A 3 -40.81 -78.25 -86.53
C ASN A 3 -41.32 -79.49 -85.77
N ALA A 4 -41.18 -79.49 -84.45
CA ALA A 4 -41.57 -80.59 -83.58
C ALA A 4 -42.69 -80.11 -82.64
N ARG A 5 -43.87 -80.74 -82.71
CA ARG A 5 -45.06 -80.27 -81.97
C ARG A 5 -44.95 -80.41 -80.45
N GLU A 6 -44.19 -81.38 -79.96
CA GLU A 6 -44.08 -81.66 -78.52
C GLU A 6 -42.64 -81.55 -78.02
N GLN A 7 -41.74 -82.43 -78.47
CA GLN A 7 -40.38 -82.49 -77.94
C GLN A 7 -39.33 -82.75 -79.02
N LEU A 8 -38.17 -82.12 -78.87
CA LEU A 8 -36.92 -82.50 -79.52
C LEU A 8 -35.91 -82.87 -78.44
N ASP A 9 -35.43 -84.11 -78.47
CA ASP A 9 -34.43 -84.64 -77.54
C ASP A 9 -33.08 -84.81 -78.27
N ASN A 10 -32.12 -83.98 -77.91
CA ASN A 10 -30.75 -83.95 -78.46
C ASN A 10 -29.70 -84.26 -77.37
N ARG A 11 -30.05 -85.10 -76.38
CA ARG A 11 -29.09 -85.51 -75.35
C ARG A 11 -27.90 -86.27 -75.96
N GLY A 12 -26.69 -85.73 -75.79
CA GLY A 12 -25.45 -86.25 -76.40
C GLY A 12 -25.40 -86.21 -77.93
N GLY A 13 -26.41 -85.62 -78.60
CA GLY A 13 -26.55 -85.57 -80.06
C GLY A 13 -25.94 -84.32 -80.68
N LYS A 14 -25.92 -84.26 -82.02
CA LYS A 14 -25.45 -83.10 -82.79
C LYS A 14 -26.41 -82.76 -83.93
N VAL A 15 -26.95 -81.55 -83.96
CA VAL A 15 -27.77 -81.02 -85.07
C VAL A 15 -27.06 -79.80 -85.65
N ILE A 16 -26.77 -79.81 -86.96
CA ILE A 16 -26.03 -78.75 -87.64
C ILE A 16 -26.82 -78.24 -88.85
N GLY A 17 -26.89 -76.93 -89.03
CA GLY A 17 -27.44 -76.28 -90.23
C GLY A 17 -26.47 -75.25 -90.83
N ASP A 18 -25.86 -75.57 -91.97
CA ASP A 18 -24.88 -74.67 -92.61
C ASP A 18 -25.51 -73.41 -93.20
N SER A 19 -26.71 -73.48 -93.79
CA SER A 19 -27.47 -72.30 -94.26
C SER A 19 -28.39 -71.73 -93.16
N GLY A 20 -28.11 -72.06 -91.91
CA GLY A 20 -28.87 -71.67 -90.73
C GLY A 20 -29.74 -72.79 -90.16
N LEU A 21 -29.94 -72.76 -88.85
CA LEU A 21 -30.72 -73.74 -88.09
C LEU A 21 -31.94 -73.08 -87.45
N ARG A 22 -33.13 -73.30 -88.01
CA ARG A 22 -34.41 -72.85 -87.42
C ARG A 22 -35.16 -74.02 -86.79
N LEU A 23 -35.47 -73.91 -85.51
CA LEU A 23 -36.19 -74.87 -84.69
C LEU A 23 -37.49 -74.23 -84.17
N THR A 24 -38.61 -74.92 -84.32
CA THR A 24 -39.87 -74.57 -83.64
C THR A 24 -40.30 -75.79 -82.84
N VAL A 25 -40.27 -75.71 -81.50
CA VAL A 25 -40.51 -76.86 -80.63
C VAL A 25 -41.07 -76.49 -79.27
N GLN A 26 -42.07 -77.23 -78.77
CA GLN A 26 -42.64 -76.95 -77.46
C GLN A 26 -41.65 -77.23 -76.31
N ARG A 27 -40.87 -78.33 -76.35
CA ARG A 27 -39.81 -78.61 -75.37
C ARG A 27 -38.53 -79.15 -76.03
N LEU A 28 -37.39 -78.50 -75.80
CA LEU A 28 -36.09 -78.91 -76.32
C LEU A 28 -35.18 -79.38 -75.20
N LEU A 29 -34.73 -80.64 -75.24
CA LEU A 29 -33.73 -81.21 -74.32
C LEU A 29 -32.38 -81.28 -75.03
N ASN A 30 -31.45 -80.38 -74.72
CA ASN A 30 -30.10 -80.37 -75.25
C ASN A 30 -29.08 -80.56 -74.12
N GLN A 31 -29.06 -81.75 -73.52
CA GLN A 31 -28.24 -82.04 -72.34
C GLN A 31 -27.13 -83.05 -72.64
N ALA A 32 -26.35 -83.43 -71.63
CA ALA A 32 -25.30 -84.46 -71.72
C ALA A 32 -24.32 -84.22 -72.89
N LYS A 33 -23.82 -82.99 -73.02
CA LYS A 33 -22.95 -82.52 -74.12
C LYS A 33 -23.60 -82.47 -75.51
N GLY A 34 -24.93 -82.37 -75.59
CA GLY A 34 -25.65 -82.16 -76.85
C GLY A 34 -25.27 -80.85 -77.54
N VAL A 35 -25.20 -80.84 -78.87
CA VAL A 35 -24.78 -79.69 -79.69
C VAL A 35 -25.83 -79.33 -80.74
N LEU A 36 -26.22 -78.06 -80.79
CA LEU A 36 -27.00 -77.45 -81.86
C LEU A 36 -26.15 -76.35 -82.50
N ALA A 37 -25.84 -76.45 -83.79
CA ALA A 37 -24.94 -75.54 -84.47
C ALA A 37 -25.54 -74.95 -85.75
N GLY A 38 -25.38 -73.64 -85.98
CA GLY A 38 -25.79 -72.96 -87.21
C GLY A 38 -24.70 -72.04 -87.76
N ARG A 39 -24.30 -72.19 -89.04
CA ARG A 39 -23.30 -71.28 -89.63
C ARG A 39 -23.93 -69.93 -89.99
N ASP A 40 -24.99 -69.92 -90.80
CA ASP A 40 -25.71 -68.68 -91.17
C ASP A 40 -26.83 -68.31 -90.14
N GLY A 41 -26.63 -68.65 -88.86
CA GLY A 41 -27.53 -68.31 -87.75
C GLY A 41 -28.29 -69.49 -87.15
N LEU A 42 -28.76 -69.32 -85.91
CA LEU A 42 -29.59 -70.30 -85.18
C LEU A 42 -30.79 -69.59 -84.57
N SER A 43 -32.00 -70.07 -84.84
CA SER A 43 -33.24 -69.55 -84.28
C SER A 43 -34.07 -70.67 -83.66
N LEU A 44 -34.44 -70.51 -82.40
CA LEU A 44 -35.30 -71.41 -81.65
C LEU A 44 -36.53 -70.64 -81.16
N ASP A 45 -37.71 -71.11 -81.55
CA ASP A 45 -39.01 -70.63 -81.07
C ASP A 45 -39.74 -71.78 -80.38
N GLY A 46 -40.27 -71.60 -79.17
CA GLY A 46 -40.77 -72.72 -78.39
C GLY A 46 -41.40 -72.45 -77.03
N GLY A 47 -41.64 -73.51 -76.28
CA GLY A 47 -42.10 -73.44 -74.89
C GLY A 47 -40.94 -73.44 -73.89
N GLU A 48 -40.09 -74.46 -73.92
CA GLU A 48 -39.00 -74.66 -72.96
C GLU A 48 -37.71 -75.15 -73.62
N LEU A 49 -36.57 -74.72 -73.08
CA LEU A 49 -35.24 -75.21 -73.44
C LEU A 49 -34.52 -75.68 -72.18
N PHE A 50 -34.07 -76.93 -72.16
CA PHE A 50 -33.19 -77.50 -71.15
C PHE A 50 -31.82 -77.80 -71.77
N ASN A 51 -30.88 -76.88 -71.63
CA ASN A 51 -29.52 -76.90 -72.16
C ASN A 51 -28.47 -77.19 -71.06
N GLY A 52 -28.82 -78.02 -70.07
CA GLY A 52 -27.92 -78.34 -68.95
C GLY A 52 -26.83 -79.36 -69.26
N ASP A 53 -26.01 -79.72 -68.26
CA ASP A 53 -25.01 -80.81 -68.33
C ASP A 53 -24.05 -80.73 -69.55
N GLY A 54 -23.51 -79.54 -69.81
CA GLY A 54 -22.58 -79.29 -70.92
C GLY A 54 -23.23 -79.16 -72.30
N GLY A 55 -24.55 -79.00 -72.38
CA GLY A 55 -25.27 -78.67 -73.61
C GLY A 55 -24.77 -77.39 -74.27
N ARG A 56 -24.70 -77.37 -75.62
CA ARG A 56 -24.19 -76.24 -76.40
C ARG A 56 -25.11 -75.85 -77.56
N LEU A 57 -25.51 -74.59 -77.63
CA LEU A 57 -26.02 -73.94 -78.83
C LEU A 57 -24.93 -73.01 -79.37
N ASP A 58 -24.59 -73.15 -80.65
CA ASP A 58 -23.47 -72.46 -81.29
C ASP A 58 -23.90 -71.84 -82.63
N SER A 59 -23.61 -70.56 -82.86
CA SER A 59 -23.95 -69.85 -84.09
C SER A 59 -22.78 -69.00 -84.59
N GLN A 60 -22.36 -69.19 -85.85
CA GLN A 60 -21.35 -68.32 -86.48
C GLN A 60 -21.93 -66.98 -86.98
N ASN A 61 -23.24 -66.78 -86.88
CA ASN A 61 -23.93 -65.50 -87.08
C ASN A 61 -24.83 -65.24 -85.86
N SER A 62 -26.09 -64.80 -86.04
CA SER A 62 -27.01 -64.52 -84.92
C SER A 62 -27.65 -65.76 -84.29
N LEU A 63 -27.69 -65.83 -82.96
CA LEU A 63 -28.45 -66.80 -82.18
C LEU A 63 -29.70 -66.14 -81.56
N SER A 64 -30.89 -66.64 -81.85
CA SER A 64 -32.16 -66.13 -81.31
C SER A 64 -32.94 -67.25 -80.63
N VAL A 65 -33.28 -67.09 -79.36
CA VAL A 65 -34.12 -68.01 -78.59
C VAL A 65 -35.35 -67.25 -78.09
N SER A 66 -36.56 -67.73 -78.41
CA SER A 66 -37.81 -67.15 -77.94
C SER A 66 -38.68 -68.24 -77.36
N LEU A 67 -38.93 -68.18 -76.05
CA LEU A 67 -39.61 -69.22 -75.29
C LEU A 67 -40.77 -68.64 -74.48
N GLY A 68 -41.90 -69.35 -74.46
CA GLY A 68 -43.04 -69.01 -73.60
C GLY A 68 -42.85 -69.40 -72.13
N GLY A 69 -41.90 -70.29 -71.82
CA GLY A 69 -41.65 -70.91 -70.52
C GLY A 69 -40.19 -70.77 -70.07
N VAL A 70 -39.58 -71.87 -69.61
CA VAL A 70 -38.25 -71.89 -68.99
C VAL A 70 -37.13 -72.02 -70.02
N LEU A 71 -36.10 -71.19 -69.88
CA LEU A 71 -34.78 -71.40 -70.47
C LEU A 71 -33.82 -71.82 -69.35
N ASP A 72 -33.54 -73.12 -69.25
CA ASP A 72 -32.57 -73.69 -68.32
C ASP A 72 -31.25 -73.94 -69.06
N ASN A 73 -30.19 -73.23 -68.67
CA ASN A 73 -28.84 -73.32 -69.18
C ASN A 73 -27.83 -73.68 -68.07
N GLN A 74 -28.25 -74.43 -67.05
CA GLN A 74 -27.37 -74.77 -65.93
C GLN A 74 -26.14 -75.58 -66.38
N GLY A 75 -24.94 -75.02 -66.25
CA GLY A 75 -23.70 -75.64 -66.73
C GLY A 75 -23.63 -75.84 -68.26
N GLY A 76 -24.51 -75.18 -69.02
CA GLY A 76 -24.55 -75.20 -70.48
C GLY A 76 -23.90 -73.97 -71.13
N ALA A 77 -23.92 -73.91 -72.46
CA ALA A 77 -23.39 -72.80 -73.25
C ALA A 77 -24.30 -72.40 -74.41
N LEU A 78 -24.59 -71.10 -74.54
CA LEU A 78 -25.16 -70.48 -75.74
C LEU A 78 -24.13 -69.48 -76.28
N VAL A 79 -23.63 -69.71 -77.49
CA VAL A 79 -22.52 -68.95 -78.08
C VAL A 79 -22.87 -68.45 -79.48
N SER A 80 -22.53 -67.19 -79.77
CA SER A 80 -22.81 -66.53 -81.05
C SER A 80 -21.62 -65.66 -81.50
N GLU A 81 -21.13 -65.83 -82.73
CA GLU A 81 -20.16 -64.91 -83.35
C GLU A 81 -20.84 -63.64 -83.91
N GLY A 82 -22.19 -63.62 -83.98
CA GLY A 82 -23.01 -62.44 -84.18
C GLY A 82 -23.73 -62.02 -82.88
N SER A 83 -24.95 -61.51 -82.99
CA SER A 83 -25.79 -61.15 -81.83
C SER A 83 -26.49 -62.37 -81.21
N LEU A 84 -26.57 -62.41 -79.88
CA LEU A 84 -27.33 -63.41 -79.13
C LEU A 84 -28.54 -62.76 -78.46
N THR A 85 -29.74 -63.20 -78.81
CA THR A 85 -30.98 -62.78 -78.15
C THR A 85 -31.68 -63.97 -77.51
N ALA A 86 -32.13 -63.84 -76.25
CA ALA A 86 -32.95 -64.85 -75.60
C ALA A 86 -34.13 -64.21 -74.85
N ARG A 87 -35.34 -64.70 -75.07
CA ARG A 87 -36.55 -64.31 -74.34
C ARG A 87 -37.20 -65.54 -73.73
N ALA A 88 -37.56 -65.47 -72.45
CA ALA A 88 -38.19 -66.56 -71.72
C ALA A 88 -39.09 -66.01 -70.59
N ALA A 89 -39.98 -66.84 -70.05
CA ALA A 89 -40.71 -66.49 -68.82
C ALA A 89 -39.75 -66.52 -67.61
N ARG A 90 -38.83 -67.49 -67.57
CA ARG A 90 -37.75 -67.62 -66.58
C ARG A 90 -36.47 -68.05 -67.29
N LEU A 91 -35.35 -67.45 -66.92
CA LEU A 91 -34.02 -67.78 -67.45
C LEU A 91 -33.12 -68.22 -66.29
N ASP A 92 -32.65 -69.45 -66.32
CA ASP A 92 -31.70 -70.02 -65.36
C ASP A 92 -30.37 -70.29 -66.07
N ASN A 93 -29.31 -69.61 -65.68
CA ASN A 93 -27.96 -69.71 -66.21
C ASN A 93 -26.96 -70.06 -65.11
N ARG A 94 -27.37 -70.77 -64.06
CA ARG A 94 -26.46 -71.09 -62.95
C ARG A 94 -25.29 -71.95 -63.42
N GLY A 95 -24.05 -71.48 -63.22
CA GLY A 95 -22.84 -72.13 -63.75
C GLY A 95 -22.75 -72.22 -65.28
N GLY A 96 -23.70 -71.65 -66.02
CA GLY A 96 -23.79 -71.68 -67.48
C GLY A 96 -23.11 -70.48 -68.14
N THR A 97 -23.03 -70.48 -69.48
CA THR A 97 -22.42 -69.40 -70.27
C THR A 97 -23.35 -68.91 -71.39
N PHE A 98 -23.55 -67.61 -71.47
CA PHE A 98 -23.99 -66.89 -72.67
C PHE A 98 -22.81 -66.06 -73.19
N SER A 99 -22.44 -66.21 -74.45
CA SER A 99 -21.33 -65.46 -75.06
C SER A 99 -21.69 -64.98 -76.46
N SER A 100 -21.44 -63.70 -76.75
CA SER A 100 -21.72 -63.09 -78.05
C SER A 100 -20.58 -62.19 -78.50
N ALA A 101 -20.09 -62.32 -79.75
CA ALA A 101 -19.18 -61.32 -80.30
C ALA A 101 -19.93 -60.01 -80.67
N GLY A 102 -21.22 -60.12 -81.01
CA GLY A 102 -22.16 -59.01 -81.15
C GLY A 102 -22.92 -58.70 -79.85
N ALA A 103 -24.08 -58.04 -79.96
CA ALA A 103 -24.90 -57.67 -78.81
C ALA A 103 -25.57 -58.91 -78.17
N LEU A 104 -25.50 -58.98 -76.84
CA LEU A 104 -26.18 -59.98 -76.02
C LEU A 104 -27.41 -59.35 -75.35
N ALA A 105 -28.63 -59.77 -75.73
CA ALA A 105 -29.87 -59.28 -75.13
C ALA A 105 -30.70 -60.41 -74.51
N LEU A 106 -30.92 -60.35 -73.20
CA LEU A 106 -31.70 -61.34 -72.45
C LEU A 106 -32.93 -60.67 -71.82
N THR A 107 -34.11 -61.23 -72.06
CA THR A 107 -35.36 -60.79 -71.45
C THR A 107 -36.02 -61.95 -70.71
N SER A 108 -36.22 -61.80 -69.40
CA SER A 108 -36.97 -62.71 -68.54
C SER A 108 -38.21 -61.99 -68.01
N GLN A 109 -39.38 -62.64 -67.96
CA GLN A 109 -40.56 -62.05 -67.33
C GLN A 109 -40.50 -62.16 -65.79
N ALA A 110 -39.77 -63.15 -65.28
CA ALA A 110 -39.56 -63.40 -63.85
C ALA A 110 -38.08 -63.22 -63.49
N VAL A 111 -37.46 -64.22 -62.86
CA VAL A 111 -36.05 -64.21 -62.48
C VAL A 111 -35.14 -64.51 -63.66
N LEU A 112 -34.04 -63.77 -63.75
CA LEU A 112 -32.83 -64.13 -64.49
C LEU A 112 -31.80 -64.57 -63.46
N ASP A 113 -31.57 -65.87 -63.35
CA ASP A 113 -30.62 -66.46 -62.39
C ASP A 113 -29.29 -66.72 -63.10
N ASN A 114 -28.23 -66.05 -62.65
CA ASN A 114 -26.87 -66.13 -63.18
C ASN A 114 -25.87 -66.52 -62.08
N GLN A 115 -26.29 -67.21 -61.02
CA GLN A 115 -25.37 -67.58 -59.93
C GLN A 115 -24.21 -68.44 -60.45
N GLY A 116 -22.97 -67.99 -60.26
CA GLY A 116 -21.77 -68.64 -60.79
C GLY A 116 -21.71 -68.77 -62.33
N GLY A 117 -22.66 -68.16 -63.05
CA GLY A 117 -22.75 -68.17 -64.51
C GLY A 117 -21.97 -67.02 -65.16
N ARG A 118 -21.88 -67.03 -66.49
CA ARG A 118 -21.16 -66.03 -67.29
C ARG A 118 -22.05 -65.47 -68.40
N LEU A 119 -22.20 -64.15 -68.46
CA LEU A 119 -22.85 -63.40 -69.53
C LEU A 119 -21.81 -62.46 -70.16
N LEU A 120 -21.34 -62.78 -71.37
CA LEU A 120 -20.18 -62.14 -72.00
C LEU A 120 -20.53 -61.57 -73.38
N SER A 121 -20.07 -60.34 -73.66
CA SER A 121 -20.20 -59.73 -74.99
C SER A 121 -18.98 -58.89 -75.41
N ASP A 122 -18.56 -59.00 -76.67
CA ASP A 122 -17.59 -58.07 -77.27
C ASP A 122 -18.24 -56.75 -77.76
N ALA A 123 -19.57 -56.71 -77.85
CA ALA A 123 -20.36 -55.48 -78.02
C ALA A 123 -21.06 -55.15 -76.69
N GLY A 124 -22.38 -54.93 -76.67
CA GLY A 124 -23.14 -54.60 -75.46
C GLY A 124 -23.92 -55.77 -74.87
N VAL A 125 -24.21 -55.69 -73.57
CA VAL A 125 -25.14 -56.58 -72.85
C VAL A 125 -26.40 -55.79 -72.47
N THR A 126 -27.58 -56.31 -72.76
CA THR A 126 -28.87 -55.76 -72.31
C THR A 126 -29.66 -56.82 -71.57
N LEU A 127 -29.97 -56.58 -70.29
CA LEU A 127 -30.72 -57.50 -69.45
C LEU A 127 -32.02 -56.84 -68.97
N GLN A 128 -33.14 -57.52 -69.15
CA GLN A 128 -34.45 -57.08 -68.65
C GLN A 128 -35.13 -58.22 -67.88
N GLY A 129 -35.56 -57.94 -66.65
CA GLY A 129 -36.10 -58.96 -65.74
C GLY A 129 -36.97 -58.39 -64.62
N ALA A 130 -37.72 -59.22 -63.90
CA ALA A 130 -38.33 -58.80 -62.64
C ALA A 130 -37.30 -58.86 -61.49
N SER A 131 -36.42 -59.85 -61.51
CA SER A 131 -35.23 -59.93 -60.65
C SER A 131 -34.04 -60.51 -61.42
N LEU A 132 -32.84 -60.12 -61.01
CA LEU A 132 -31.58 -60.62 -61.53
C LEU A 132 -30.69 -61.04 -60.36
N ASP A 133 -30.27 -62.30 -60.35
CA ASP A 133 -29.33 -62.85 -59.38
C ASP A 133 -28.01 -63.17 -60.07
N ASN A 134 -26.99 -62.36 -59.82
CA ASN A 134 -25.61 -62.51 -60.28
C ASN A 134 -24.67 -62.91 -59.14
N SER A 135 -25.20 -63.46 -58.04
CA SER A 135 -24.41 -63.76 -56.85
C SER A 135 -23.53 -65.00 -57.02
N ARG A 136 -22.74 -65.33 -55.98
CA ARG A 136 -21.90 -66.55 -55.93
C ARG A 136 -20.93 -66.65 -57.11
N SER A 137 -20.13 -65.62 -57.32
CA SER A 137 -19.15 -65.54 -58.43
C SER A 137 -19.76 -65.50 -59.84
N GLY A 138 -21.01 -65.03 -59.99
CA GLY A 138 -21.60 -64.73 -61.29
C GLY A 138 -20.88 -63.58 -62.00
N VAL A 139 -20.81 -63.63 -63.33
CA VAL A 139 -20.09 -62.65 -64.16
C VAL A 139 -20.99 -62.11 -65.27
N ILE A 140 -21.07 -60.78 -65.37
CA ILE A 140 -21.65 -60.04 -66.48
C ILE A 140 -20.58 -59.10 -67.00
N SER A 141 -20.15 -59.23 -68.25
CA SER A 141 -19.04 -58.43 -68.78
C SER A 141 -19.22 -58.09 -70.26
N ALA A 142 -18.98 -56.82 -70.61
CA ALA A 142 -19.04 -56.35 -71.98
C ALA A 142 -17.89 -55.41 -72.34
N LYS A 143 -17.35 -55.49 -73.57
CA LYS A 143 -16.46 -54.41 -74.08
C LYS A 143 -17.26 -53.14 -74.41
N GLY A 144 -18.51 -53.27 -74.86
CA GLY A 144 -19.48 -52.19 -75.03
C GLY A 144 -20.32 -51.95 -73.77
N ALA A 145 -21.45 -51.26 -73.90
CA ALA A 145 -22.28 -50.86 -72.77
C ALA A 145 -23.02 -52.06 -72.13
N VAL A 146 -23.19 -52.01 -70.81
CA VAL A 146 -24.06 -52.93 -70.06
C VAL A 146 -25.30 -52.16 -69.60
N ASP A 147 -26.48 -52.57 -70.05
CA ASP A 147 -27.77 -51.97 -69.68
C ASP A 147 -28.62 -53.03 -68.96
N ILE A 148 -28.83 -52.83 -67.66
CA ILE A 148 -29.61 -53.75 -66.81
C ILE A 148 -30.82 -53.00 -66.28
N ARG A 149 -32.01 -53.50 -66.60
CA ARG A 149 -33.28 -53.01 -66.05
C ARG A 149 -34.01 -54.15 -65.35
N THR A 150 -34.09 -54.08 -64.02
CA THR A 150 -34.69 -55.13 -63.19
C THR A 150 -35.47 -54.55 -62.01
N GLY A 151 -36.18 -55.36 -61.24
CA GLY A 151 -36.76 -54.95 -59.96
C GLY A 151 -35.73 -55.05 -58.83
N VAL A 152 -35.22 -56.26 -58.59
CA VAL A 152 -34.16 -56.52 -57.59
C VAL A 152 -32.92 -57.06 -58.30
N LEU A 153 -31.75 -56.54 -57.95
CA LEU A 153 -30.46 -57.00 -58.42
C LEU A 153 -29.63 -57.50 -57.23
N ASP A 154 -29.35 -58.81 -57.18
CA ASP A 154 -28.37 -59.38 -56.25
C ASP A 154 -27.06 -59.62 -57.01
N ASN A 155 -26.01 -58.90 -56.64
CA ASN A 155 -24.64 -59.05 -57.12
C ASN A 155 -23.69 -59.43 -55.96
N SER A 156 -24.24 -59.97 -54.87
CA SER A 156 -23.47 -60.26 -53.66
C SER A 156 -22.61 -61.52 -53.77
N ARG A 157 -21.78 -61.80 -52.76
CA ARG A 157 -20.97 -63.03 -52.66
C ARG A 157 -20.07 -63.21 -53.89
N ASN A 158 -19.17 -62.25 -54.13
CA ASN A 158 -18.24 -62.21 -55.25
C ASN A 158 -18.87 -62.07 -56.66
N GLY A 159 -20.10 -61.58 -56.78
CA GLY A 159 -20.70 -61.25 -58.09
C GLY A 159 -19.94 -60.12 -58.80
N GLY A 160 -19.83 -60.20 -60.13
CA GLY A 160 -19.08 -59.26 -60.97
C GLY A 160 -19.88 -58.71 -62.14
N ILE A 161 -19.96 -57.38 -62.26
CA ILE A 161 -20.55 -56.66 -63.39
C ILE A 161 -19.52 -55.68 -63.96
N GLY A 162 -19.20 -55.79 -65.25
CA GLY A 162 -18.12 -55.05 -65.90
C GLY A 162 -18.45 -54.47 -67.28
N SER A 163 -17.99 -53.25 -67.58
CA SER A 163 -18.06 -52.66 -68.92
C SER A 163 -16.86 -51.77 -69.26
N ASN A 164 -16.39 -51.75 -70.52
CA ASN A 164 -15.46 -50.70 -70.97
C ASN A 164 -16.18 -49.41 -71.44
N ALA A 165 -17.40 -49.46 -71.96
CA ALA A 165 -18.09 -48.27 -72.48
C ALA A 165 -18.98 -47.56 -71.44
N GLY A 166 -19.49 -48.28 -70.45
CA GLY A 166 -20.35 -47.75 -69.40
C GLY A 166 -21.41 -48.74 -68.94
N ILE A 167 -21.98 -48.49 -67.76
CA ILE A 167 -23.02 -49.33 -67.17
C ILE A 167 -24.24 -48.44 -66.86
N THR A 168 -25.42 -48.82 -67.35
CA THR A 168 -26.71 -48.28 -66.90
C THR A 168 -27.42 -49.32 -66.05
N LEU A 169 -27.74 -48.98 -64.81
CA LEU A 169 -28.47 -49.82 -63.85
C LEU A 169 -29.78 -49.16 -63.47
N VAL A 170 -30.91 -49.80 -63.74
CA VAL A 170 -32.22 -49.40 -63.23
C VAL A 170 -32.78 -50.55 -62.40
N ALA A 171 -32.87 -50.36 -61.10
CA ALA A 171 -33.46 -51.33 -60.18
C ALA A 171 -34.16 -50.67 -59.00
N ALA A 172 -35.06 -51.36 -58.30
CA ALA A 172 -35.54 -50.88 -57.01
C ALA A 172 -34.44 -51.02 -55.94
N ARG A 173 -33.76 -52.17 -55.89
CA ARG A 173 -32.66 -52.42 -54.93
C ARG A 173 -31.51 -53.15 -55.62
N LEU A 174 -30.29 -52.71 -55.31
CA LEU A 174 -29.05 -53.41 -55.62
C LEU A 174 -28.42 -53.90 -54.30
N ASP A 175 -28.26 -55.22 -54.17
CA ASP A 175 -27.37 -55.82 -53.18
C ASP A 175 -26.03 -56.14 -53.84
N ASN A 176 -24.99 -55.41 -53.49
CA ASN A 176 -23.63 -55.59 -53.98
C ASN A 176 -22.65 -55.83 -52.80
N GLY A 177 -23.16 -56.42 -51.72
CA GLY A 177 -22.36 -56.74 -50.54
C GLY A 177 -21.52 -58.02 -50.70
N GLN A 178 -20.80 -58.39 -49.63
CA GLN A 178 -20.02 -59.62 -49.53
C GLN A 178 -19.06 -59.80 -50.72
N GLN A 179 -18.19 -58.81 -50.94
CA GLN A 179 -17.22 -58.74 -52.05
C GLN A 179 -17.84 -58.62 -53.46
N GLY A 180 -19.10 -58.20 -53.58
CA GLY A 180 -19.71 -57.86 -54.86
C GLY A 180 -18.99 -56.69 -55.56
N ARG A 181 -18.88 -56.75 -56.90
CA ARG A 181 -18.18 -55.74 -57.69
C ARG A 181 -18.98 -55.30 -58.91
N VAL A 182 -19.15 -54.00 -59.05
CA VAL A 182 -19.64 -53.33 -60.26
C VAL A 182 -18.59 -52.31 -60.70
N SER A 183 -18.02 -52.48 -61.90
CA SER A 183 -16.92 -51.63 -62.39
C SER A 183 -17.04 -51.25 -63.86
N ALA A 184 -16.88 -49.97 -64.17
CA ALA A 184 -16.92 -49.45 -65.54
C ALA A 184 -15.65 -48.66 -65.90
N LYS A 185 -15.18 -48.72 -67.15
CA LYS A 185 -14.22 -47.70 -67.64
C LYS A 185 -14.95 -46.42 -68.06
N GLY A 186 -16.07 -46.56 -68.76
CA GLY A 186 -17.02 -45.47 -69.01
C GLY A 186 -17.90 -45.12 -67.81
N LEU A 187 -18.90 -44.27 -68.02
CA LEU A 187 -19.81 -43.79 -66.98
C LEU A 187 -20.57 -44.96 -66.36
N LEU A 188 -20.67 -44.97 -65.03
CA LEU A 188 -21.61 -45.81 -64.31
C LEU A 188 -22.80 -44.95 -63.88
N ASP A 189 -23.98 -45.22 -64.43
CA ASP A 189 -25.22 -44.51 -64.16
C ASP A 189 -26.26 -45.46 -63.53
N ALA A 190 -26.53 -45.26 -62.25
CA ALA A 190 -27.41 -46.11 -61.46
C ALA A 190 -28.60 -45.33 -60.91
N ASN A 191 -29.81 -45.74 -61.29
CA ASN A 191 -31.07 -45.26 -60.76
C ASN A 191 -31.69 -46.36 -59.89
N LEU A 192 -31.65 -46.15 -58.57
CA LEU A 192 -32.02 -47.12 -57.54
C LEU A 192 -33.00 -46.52 -56.53
N LYS A 193 -33.60 -47.36 -55.68
CA LYS A 193 -34.22 -46.92 -54.39
C LYS A 193 -33.43 -47.40 -53.18
N GLY A 194 -32.41 -48.24 -53.37
CA GLY A 194 -31.53 -48.68 -52.31
C GLY A 194 -30.30 -49.39 -52.85
N LEU A 195 -29.16 -49.15 -52.19
CA LEU A 195 -27.88 -49.77 -52.51
C LEU A 195 -27.27 -50.32 -51.22
N ASP A 196 -26.87 -51.60 -51.23
CA ASP A 196 -26.20 -52.29 -50.13
C ASP A 196 -24.80 -52.77 -50.56
N GLN A 197 -23.75 -52.25 -49.94
CA GLN A 197 -22.34 -52.52 -50.25
C GLN A 197 -21.61 -53.21 -49.09
N ARG A 198 -22.35 -53.76 -48.11
CA ARG A 198 -21.76 -54.28 -46.86
C ARG A 198 -20.77 -55.42 -47.09
N GLY A 199 -19.67 -55.45 -46.33
CA GLY A 199 -18.72 -56.56 -46.36
C GLY A 199 -17.85 -56.54 -47.62
N GLY A 200 -17.26 -55.39 -47.94
CA GLY A 200 -16.31 -55.23 -49.06
C GLY A 200 -16.94 -55.07 -50.44
N GLY A 201 -18.18 -54.58 -50.54
CA GLY A 201 -18.80 -54.26 -51.83
C GLY A 201 -18.10 -53.12 -52.57
N VAL A 202 -17.99 -53.19 -53.89
CA VAL A 202 -17.24 -52.21 -54.71
C VAL A 202 -18.06 -51.70 -55.88
N LEU A 203 -18.20 -50.37 -55.98
CA LEU A 203 -18.83 -49.65 -57.09
C LEU A 203 -17.87 -48.58 -57.62
N VAL A 204 -17.28 -48.78 -58.81
CA VAL A 204 -16.23 -47.89 -59.33
C VAL A 204 -16.36 -47.58 -60.82
N SER A 205 -15.91 -46.39 -61.22
CA SER A 205 -15.78 -46.01 -62.64
C SER A 205 -14.52 -45.17 -62.90
N GLU A 206 -13.85 -45.33 -64.05
CA GLU A 206 -12.72 -44.48 -64.46
C GLU A 206 -13.13 -43.07 -64.94
N THR A 207 -14.40 -42.85 -65.31
CA THR A 207 -14.87 -41.55 -65.86
C THR A 207 -15.96 -40.87 -65.02
N GLY A 208 -16.74 -41.64 -64.25
CA GLY A 208 -17.68 -41.09 -63.30
C GLY A 208 -18.73 -42.07 -62.80
N VAL A 209 -19.31 -41.76 -61.65
CA VAL A 209 -20.41 -42.50 -61.03
C VAL A 209 -21.57 -41.52 -60.82
N THR A 210 -22.72 -41.79 -61.42
CA THR A 210 -23.99 -41.14 -61.10
C THR A 210 -24.85 -42.14 -60.34
N LEU A 211 -25.26 -41.78 -59.14
CA LEU A 211 -26.12 -42.58 -58.28
C LEU A 211 -27.32 -41.76 -57.85
N ASP A 212 -28.50 -42.10 -58.36
CA ASP A 212 -29.78 -41.55 -57.92
C ASP A 212 -30.51 -42.59 -57.07
N LEU A 213 -30.83 -42.25 -55.81
CA LEU A 213 -31.54 -43.16 -54.90
C LEU A 213 -33.01 -42.81 -54.69
N ASN A 214 -33.56 -41.80 -55.37
CA ASN A 214 -34.98 -41.42 -55.28
C ASN A 214 -35.54 -41.27 -53.84
N GLY A 215 -34.74 -40.75 -52.91
CA GLY A 215 -35.03 -40.62 -51.47
C GLY A 215 -34.73 -41.85 -50.62
N GLY A 216 -34.09 -42.86 -51.22
CA GLY A 216 -33.79 -44.16 -50.65
C GLY A 216 -32.50 -44.24 -49.82
N THR A 217 -32.17 -45.45 -49.35
CA THR A 217 -31.05 -45.68 -48.42
C THR A 217 -29.78 -46.13 -49.15
N LEU A 218 -28.65 -45.51 -48.79
CA LEU A 218 -27.31 -45.96 -49.18
C LEU A 218 -26.64 -46.64 -47.99
N VAL A 219 -26.30 -47.93 -48.10
CA VAL A 219 -25.52 -48.65 -47.09
C VAL A 219 -24.15 -48.97 -47.67
N ASN A 220 -23.13 -48.23 -47.25
CA ASN A 220 -21.73 -48.38 -47.65
C ASN A 220 -20.84 -48.51 -46.42
N ARG A 221 -20.93 -49.65 -45.74
CA ARG A 221 -20.20 -49.93 -44.49
C ARG A 221 -19.44 -51.26 -44.55
N ASP A 222 -18.68 -51.55 -43.50
CA ASP A 222 -17.92 -52.80 -43.36
C ASP A 222 -16.97 -53.03 -44.55
N GLY A 223 -16.21 -51.98 -44.92
CA GLY A 223 -15.28 -51.98 -46.05
C GLY A 223 -15.89 -51.73 -47.44
N GLY A 224 -17.14 -51.25 -47.52
CA GLY A 224 -17.76 -50.86 -48.79
C GLY A 224 -17.05 -49.68 -49.47
N LEU A 225 -16.96 -49.69 -50.80
CA LEU A 225 -16.25 -48.69 -51.60
C LEU A 225 -17.13 -48.15 -52.74
N ILE A 226 -17.27 -46.83 -52.79
CA ILE A 226 -17.80 -46.07 -53.93
C ILE A 226 -16.73 -45.07 -54.34
N ALA A 227 -16.08 -45.25 -55.49
CA ALA A 227 -14.95 -44.40 -55.88
C ALA A 227 -14.84 -44.13 -57.38
N THR A 228 -14.39 -42.93 -57.74
CA THR A 228 -14.06 -42.57 -59.13
C THR A 228 -13.06 -41.42 -59.24
N PRO A 229 -12.03 -41.48 -60.11
CA PRO A 229 -11.21 -40.31 -60.44
C PRO A 229 -11.98 -39.27 -61.28
N GLY A 230 -13.19 -39.62 -61.76
CA GLY A 230 -14.09 -38.76 -62.51
C GLY A 230 -15.13 -38.05 -61.64
N ALA A 231 -16.25 -37.66 -62.25
CA ALA A 231 -17.34 -37.00 -61.53
C ALA A 231 -18.12 -38.01 -60.67
N LEU A 232 -18.30 -37.71 -59.39
CA LEU A 232 -19.22 -38.43 -58.50
C LEU A 232 -20.47 -37.57 -58.28
N LEU A 233 -21.61 -38.01 -58.84
CA LEU A 233 -22.89 -37.32 -58.71
C LEU A 233 -23.85 -38.18 -57.88
N LEU A 234 -24.16 -37.70 -56.68
CA LEU A 234 -25.09 -38.35 -55.76
C LEU A 234 -26.40 -37.56 -55.72
N ARG A 235 -27.53 -38.20 -56.03
CA ARG A 235 -28.83 -37.54 -56.18
C ARG A 235 -29.87 -38.18 -55.28
N GLN A 236 -30.69 -37.32 -54.67
CA GLN A 236 -31.87 -37.71 -53.91
C GLN A 236 -31.55 -38.82 -52.89
N LEU A 237 -30.55 -38.62 -52.03
CA LEU A 237 -30.25 -39.59 -50.97
C LEU A 237 -31.18 -39.36 -49.78
N GLY A 238 -31.70 -40.45 -49.20
CA GLY A 238 -32.40 -40.45 -47.92
C GLY A 238 -31.40 -40.56 -46.76
N ALA A 239 -31.29 -41.75 -46.16
CA ALA A 239 -30.27 -42.06 -45.16
C ALA A 239 -29.02 -42.65 -45.82
N VAL A 240 -27.85 -42.13 -45.47
CA VAL A 240 -26.55 -42.64 -45.91
C VAL A 240 -25.82 -43.23 -44.72
N ASP A 241 -25.40 -44.48 -44.85
CA ASP A 241 -24.57 -45.18 -43.89
C ASP A 241 -23.18 -45.43 -44.46
N ASN A 242 -22.30 -44.50 -44.14
CA ASN A 242 -20.86 -44.39 -44.31
C ASN A 242 -19.97 -45.32 -43.47
N GLY A 243 -20.55 -46.04 -42.51
CA GLY A 243 -19.84 -46.39 -41.27
C GLY A 243 -18.84 -47.55 -41.36
N ALA A 244 -18.14 -47.85 -40.26
CA ALA A 244 -17.32 -49.05 -40.05
C ALA A 244 -16.37 -49.37 -41.23
N GLY A 245 -15.55 -48.41 -41.64
CA GLY A 245 -14.58 -48.59 -42.73
C GLY A 245 -15.13 -48.44 -44.15
N GLY A 246 -16.36 -47.95 -44.32
CA GLY A 246 -16.86 -47.52 -45.62
C GLY A 246 -16.07 -46.35 -46.21
N GLU A 247 -15.93 -46.32 -47.54
CA GLU A 247 -15.34 -45.19 -48.28
C GLU A 247 -16.21 -44.73 -49.44
N ILE A 248 -16.47 -43.43 -49.49
CA ILE A 248 -17.02 -42.71 -50.66
C ILE A 248 -15.99 -41.66 -51.09
N SER A 249 -15.45 -41.77 -52.31
CA SER A 249 -14.35 -40.89 -52.74
C SER A 249 -14.39 -40.48 -54.21
N SER A 250 -13.85 -39.28 -54.49
CA SER A 250 -13.65 -38.77 -55.86
C SER A 250 -12.45 -37.84 -55.97
N ASP A 251 -11.78 -37.85 -57.14
CA ASP A 251 -10.72 -36.88 -57.44
C ASP A 251 -11.28 -35.50 -57.81
N ARG A 252 -12.58 -35.41 -58.13
CA ARG A 252 -13.29 -34.18 -58.48
C ARG A 252 -14.08 -33.66 -57.30
N ALA A 253 -14.59 -32.44 -57.45
CA ALA A 253 -15.49 -31.89 -56.44
C ALA A 253 -16.84 -32.60 -56.53
N PHE A 254 -17.44 -32.87 -55.38
CA PHE A 254 -18.78 -33.44 -55.34
C PHE A 254 -19.59 -32.97 -54.13
N THR A 255 -20.91 -33.14 -54.24
CA THR A 255 -21.88 -32.83 -53.20
C THR A 255 -22.54 -34.11 -52.73
N LEU A 256 -22.65 -34.26 -51.41
CA LEU A 256 -23.50 -35.26 -50.77
C LEU A 256 -24.62 -34.54 -50.03
N ALA A 257 -25.83 -34.65 -50.59
CA ALA A 257 -27.05 -34.13 -49.98
C ALA A 257 -27.92 -35.30 -49.52
N ALA A 258 -28.25 -35.35 -48.23
CA ALA A 258 -28.98 -36.44 -47.60
C ALA A 258 -29.84 -35.97 -46.42
N ALA A 259 -30.79 -36.79 -45.99
CA ALA A 259 -31.52 -36.54 -44.74
C ALA A 259 -30.61 -36.73 -43.52
N SER A 260 -29.85 -37.83 -43.49
CA SER A 260 -28.89 -38.16 -42.44
C SER A 260 -27.66 -38.85 -43.02
N LEU A 261 -26.51 -38.66 -42.40
CA LEU A 261 -25.25 -39.31 -42.76
C LEU A 261 -24.57 -39.86 -41.50
N ASP A 262 -24.49 -41.18 -41.38
CA ASP A 262 -23.65 -41.89 -40.40
C ASP A 262 -22.31 -42.21 -41.06
N ASN A 263 -21.25 -41.53 -40.69
CA ASN A 263 -19.87 -41.72 -41.17
C ASN A 263 -18.96 -42.24 -40.05
N ARG A 264 -19.49 -42.93 -39.04
CA ARG A 264 -18.70 -43.40 -37.91
C ARG A 264 -17.63 -44.40 -38.31
N GLY A 265 -16.36 -44.05 -38.08
CA GLY A 265 -15.21 -44.84 -38.56
C GLY A 265 -15.16 -45.00 -40.09
N GLY A 266 -15.93 -44.21 -40.84
CA GLY A 266 -16.00 -44.17 -42.29
C GLY A 266 -15.09 -43.12 -42.91
N ARG A 267 -15.03 -43.08 -44.23
CA ARG A 267 -14.24 -42.13 -45.01
C ARG A 267 -15.08 -41.48 -46.11
N LEU A 268 -15.05 -40.15 -46.15
CA LEU A 268 -15.63 -39.35 -47.22
C LEU A 268 -14.57 -38.39 -47.74
N ILE A 269 -14.09 -38.60 -48.97
CA ILE A 269 -12.87 -37.96 -49.48
C ILE A 269 -13.12 -37.30 -50.84
N GLY A 270 -12.98 -35.97 -50.89
CA GLY A 270 -12.85 -35.23 -52.14
C GLY A 270 -11.40 -34.76 -52.34
N ALA A 271 -10.73 -35.17 -53.42
CA ALA A 271 -9.41 -34.63 -53.75
C ALA A 271 -9.47 -33.18 -54.27
N ALA A 272 -10.67 -32.68 -54.59
CA ALA A 272 -10.98 -31.26 -54.77
C ALA A 272 -11.85 -30.76 -53.61
N SER A 273 -12.94 -30.02 -53.87
CA SER A 273 -13.85 -29.52 -52.84
C SER A 273 -14.96 -30.52 -52.51
N LEU A 274 -15.31 -30.63 -51.23
CA LEU A 274 -16.40 -31.50 -50.76
C LEU A 274 -17.51 -30.64 -50.14
N THR A 275 -18.75 -30.84 -50.58
CA THR A 275 -19.92 -30.14 -50.03
C THR A 275 -20.90 -31.14 -49.41
N LEU A 276 -21.22 -30.95 -48.13
CA LEU A 276 -22.22 -31.74 -47.41
C LEU A 276 -23.44 -30.89 -47.09
N ARG A 277 -24.62 -31.44 -47.38
CA ARG A 277 -25.92 -30.84 -47.08
C ARG A 277 -26.79 -31.88 -46.38
N ILE A 278 -26.76 -31.88 -45.05
CA ILE A 278 -27.40 -32.90 -44.23
C ILE A 278 -28.59 -32.29 -43.49
N ALA A 279 -29.81 -32.72 -43.79
CA ALA A 279 -31.00 -32.06 -43.23
C ALA A 279 -31.16 -32.27 -41.72
N GLN A 280 -30.64 -33.37 -41.19
CA GLN A 280 -30.79 -33.76 -39.78
C GLN A 280 -29.41 -33.94 -39.12
N ALA A 281 -28.97 -35.19 -38.95
CA ALA A 281 -27.75 -35.52 -38.21
C ALA A 281 -26.62 -35.97 -39.17
N LEU A 282 -25.45 -35.37 -38.97
CA LEU A 282 -24.17 -35.84 -39.49
C LEU A 282 -23.37 -36.41 -38.32
N ASP A 283 -23.13 -37.72 -38.32
CA ASP A 283 -22.31 -38.39 -37.32
C ASP A 283 -20.98 -38.79 -37.96
N ASN A 284 -19.88 -38.22 -37.50
CA ASN A 284 -18.51 -38.49 -37.94
C ASN A 284 -17.66 -39.01 -36.76
N SER A 285 -18.29 -39.53 -35.72
CA SER A 285 -17.61 -39.99 -34.52
C SER A 285 -16.83 -41.29 -34.73
N LEU A 286 -16.18 -41.80 -33.67
CA LEU A 286 -15.47 -43.10 -33.68
C LEU A 286 -14.39 -43.21 -34.78
N GLY A 287 -13.60 -42.16 -34.97
CA GLY A 287 -12.54 -42.13 -35.98
C GLY A 287 -13.01 -41.91 -37.42
N GLY A 288 -14.22 -41.39 -37.63
CA GLY A 288 -14.72 -40.99 -38.94
C GLY A 288 -13.86 -39.89 -39.57
N VAL A 289 -13.71 -39.92 -40.89
CA VAL A 289 -12.91 -38.96 -41.66
C VAL A 289 -13.74 -38.33 -42.78
N ILE A 290 -13.85 -37.01 -42.76
CA ILE A 290 -14.40 -36.20 -43.85
C ILE A 290 -13.31 -35.23 -44.30
N SER A 291 -12.90 -35.31 -45.56
CA SER A 291 -11.79 -34.53 -46.10
C SER A 291 -12.08 -33.97 -47.48
N GLY A 292 -11.89 -32.66 -47.64
CA GLY A 292 -11.96 -31.94 -48.92
C GLY A 292 -10.67 -31.17 -49.15
N ALA A 293 -9.79 -31.63 -50.03
CA ALA A 293 -8.46 -31.06 -50.14
C ALA A 293 -8.44 -29.60 -50.61
N ALA A 294 -9.37 -29.20 -51.50
CA ALA A 294 -9.51 -27.83 -52.01
C ALA A 294 -10.64 -27.03 -51.32
N GLY A 295 -11.26 -27.58 -50.29
CA GLY A 295 -12.28 -26.93 -49.47
C GLY A 295 -13.31 -27.92 -48.94
N LEU A 296 -13.86 -27.61 -47.78
CA LEU A 296 -14.92 -28.40 -47.15
C LEU A 296 -16.04 -27.47 -46.71
N ASP A 297 -17.24 -27.67 -47.23
CA ASP A 297 -18.43 -26.88 -46.92
C ASP A 297 -19.50 -27.81 -46.36
N ILE A 298 -19.85 -27.65 -45.08
CA ILE A 298 -20.80 -28.51 -44.37
C ILE A 298 -21.95 -27.66 -43.84
N ALA A 299 -23.17 -28.05 -44.18
CA ALA A 299 -24.39 -27.59 -43.52
C ALA A 299 -25.15 -28.78 -42.93
N ALA A 300 -25.42 -28.75 -41.62
CA ALA A 300 -26.16 -29.79 -40.91
C ALA A 300 -27.06 -29.21 -39.80
N ALA A 301 -28.12 -29.92 -39.38
CA ALA A 301 -28.88 -29.50 -38.20
C ALA A 301 -28.16 -29.88 -36.89
N ARG A 302 -27.48 -31.04 -36.86
CA ARG A 302 -26.55 -31.45 -35.80
C ARG A 302 -25.35 -32.15 -36.41
N LEU A 303 -24.20 -31.98 -35.77
CA LEU A 303 -22.95 -32.63 -36.15
C LEU A 303 -22.27 -33.21 -34.92
N ASP A 304 -22.03 -34.52 -34.94
CA ASP A 304 -21.15 -35.20 -33.99
C ASP A 304 -19.82 -35.50 -34.69
N ASN A 305 -18.74 -34.90 -34.22
CA ASN A 305 -17.36 -35.14 -34.65
C ASN A 305 -16.50 -35.62 -33.46
N SER A 306 -17.14 -36.14 -32.42
CA SER A 306 -16.48 -36.58 -31.19
C SER A 306 -15.71 -37.89 -31.37
N ALA A 307 -15.07 -38.36 -30.30
CA ALA A 307 -14.42 -39.68 -30.26
C ALA A 307 -13.47 -39.91 -31.44
N LYS A 308 -12.53 -38.96 -31.63
CA LYS A 308 -11.50 -38.96 -32.69
C LYS A 308 -12.02 -38.73 -34.12
N GLY A 309 -13.21 -38.18 -34.28
CA GLY A 309 -13.71 -37.71 -35.58
C GLY A 309 -12.79 -36.64 -36.19
N THR A 310 -12.62 -36.67 -37.51
CA THR A 310 -11.75 -35.73 -38.24
C THR A 310 -12.50 -35.05 -39.40
N LEU A 311 -12.53 -33.72 -39.37
CA LEU A 311 -12.89 -32.85 -40.49
C LEU A 311 -11.64 -32.09 -40.95
N ALA A 312 -11.23 -32.27 -42.20
CA ALA A 312 -9.96 -31.71 -42.68
C ALA A 312 -10.04 -31.08 -44.07
N SER A 313 -9.32 -29.97 -44.26
CA SER A 313 -9.06 -29.37 -45.56
C SER A 313 -7.66 -28.77 -45.62
N ARG A 314 -7.00 -28.82 -46.79
CA ARG A 314 -5.78 -28.01 -47.04
C ARG A 314 -6.13 -26.56 -47.40
N ALA A 315 -7.41 -26.28 -47.67
CA ALA A 315 -7.97 -24.96 -47.94
C ALA A 315 -8.95 -24.57 -46.83
N GLY A 316 -10.03 -23.84 -47.15
CA GLY A 316 -11.02 -23.40 -46.17
C GLY A 316 -12.00 -24.51 -45.73
N ILE A 317 -12.43 -24.46 -44.47
CA ILE A 317 -13.61 -25.15 -43.96
C ILE A 317 -14.66 -24.11 -43.60
N ASP A 318 -15.85 -24.21 -44.20
CA ASP A 318 -17.04 -23.47 -43.77
C ASP A 318 -18.02 -24.47 -43.16
N LEU A 319 -18.24 -24.36 -41.85
CA LEU A 319 -19.07 -25.26 -41.07
C LEU A 319 -20.26 -24.52 -40.47
N ARG A 320 -21.46 -24.85 -40.94
CA ARG A 320 -22.72 -24.31 -40.43
C ARG A 320 -23.56 -25.42 -39.82
N VAL A 321 -23.80 -25.33 -38.51
CA VAL A 321 -24.59 -26.31 -37.75
C VAL A 321 -25.74 -25.58 -37.08
N ASP A 322 -27.00 -25.81 -37.47
CA ASP A 322 -28.11 -25.02 -36.90
C ASP A 322 -28.34 -25.29 -35.41
N GLY A 323 -27.90 -26.45 -34.91
CA GLY A 323 -28.00 -26.88 -33.52
C GLY A 323 -26.64 -27.12 -32.86
N ALA A 324 -26.50 -28.30 -32.24
CA ALA A 324 -25.29 -28.70 -31.53
C ALA A 324 -24.22 -29.24 -32.47
N LEU A 325 -23.02 -28.71 -32.31
CA LEU A 325 -21.77 -29.28 -32.81
C LEU A 325 -21.03 -29.89 -31.64
N ASP A 326 -20.88 -31.21 -31.66
CA ASP A 326 -20.06 -31.94 -30.71
C ASP A 326 -18.70 -32.25 -31.34
N ASN A 327 -17.62 -31.76 -30.74
CA ASN A 327 -16.23 -32.01 -31.11
C ASN A 327 -15.42 -32.51 -29.90
N HIS A 328 -16.07 -33.03 -28.86
CA HIS A 328 -15.39 -33.47 -27.64
C HIS A 328 -14.60 -34.78 -27.85
N ALA A 329 -13.86 -35.21 -26.83
CA ALA A 329 -13.16 -36.51 -26.81
C ALA A 329 -12.22 -36.70 -28.01
N GLU A 330 -11.25 -35.80 -28.15
CA GLU A 330 -10.22 -35.80 -29.22
C GLU A 330 -10.76 -35.57 -30.64
N GLY A 331 -11.96 -34.99 -30.80
CA GLY A 331 -12.47 -34.53 -32.10
C GLY A 331 -11.58 -33.46 -32.73
N THR A 332 -11.36 -33.53 -34.05
CA THR A 332 -10.48 -32.61 -34.79
C THR A 332 -11.19 -31.94 -35.97
N VAL A 333 -11.13 -30.61 -36.03
CA VAL A 333 -11.51 -29.78 -37.18
C VAL A 333 -10.32 -28.91 -37.58
N SER A 334 -9.74 -29.14 -38.77
CA SER A 334 -8.50 -28.47 -39.19
C SER A 334 -8.52 -27.99 -40.64
N GLY A 335 -8.30 -26.70 -40.85
CA GLY A 335 -8.28 -26.04 -42.16
C GLY A 335 -7.23 -24.95 -42.29
N ALA A 336 -6.98 -24.49 -43.52
CA ALA A 336 -6.23 -23.25 -43.73
C ALA A 336 -6.98 -22.06 -43.13
N ARG A 337 -8.27 -21.91 -43.46
CA ARG A 337 -9.20 -21.01 -42.78
C ARG A 337 -10.37 -21.83 -42.27
N LEU A 338 -10.78 -21.63 -41.02
CA LEU A 338 -11.95 -22.32 -40.46
C LEU A 338 -12.99 -21.27 -40.04
N THR A 339 -14.17 -21.32 -40.65
CA THR A 339 -15.35 -20.54 -40.25
C THR A 339 -16.38 -21.50 -39.67
N LEU A 340 -16.83 -21.26 -38.46
CA LEU A 340 -17.78 -22.12 -37.75
C LEU A 340 -18.93 -21.28 -37.19
N ALA A 341 -20.16 -21.67 -37.53
CA ALA A 341 -21.38 -21.13 -36.93
C ALA A 341 -22.22 -22.26 -36.33
N SER A 342 -22.55 -22.19 -35.03
CA SER A 342 -23.44 -23.16 -34.37
C SER A 342 -24.37 -22.54 -33.33
N ALA A 343 -25.38 -23.28 -32.85
CA ALA A 343 -26.13 -22.86 -31.66
C ALA A 343 -25.38 -23.19 -30.36
N SER A 344 -24.72 -24.36 -30.33
CA SER A 344 -23.78 -24.73 -29.27
C SER A 344 -22.59 -25.49 -29.86
N LEU A 345 -21.43 -25.34 -29.23
CA LEU A 345 -20.21 -26.05 -29.56
C LEU A 345 -19.64 -26.67 -28.28
N ASP A 346 -19.57 -28.00 -28.24
CA ASP A 346 -18.79 -28.74 -27.25
C ASP A 346 -17.44 -29.09 -27.87
N ASN A 347 -16.37 -28.49 -27.38
CA ASN A 347 -14.99 -28.76 -27.74
C ASN A 347 -14.17 -29.26 -26.53
N SER A 348 -14.86 -29.75 -25.50
CA SER A 348 -14.23 -30.23 -24.27
C SER A 348 -13.45 -31.54 -24.49
N GLY A 349 -12.77 -32.03 -23.45
CA GLY A 349 -12.15 -33.36 -23.48
C GLY A 349 -11.10 -33.52 -24.59
N LYS A 350 -10.22 -32.53 -24.74
CA LYS A 350 -9.15 -32.46 -25.78
C LYS A 350 -9.66 -32.31 -27.22
N GLY A 351 -10.85 -31.76 -27.44
CA GLY A 351 -11.28 -31.33 -28.77
C GLY A 351 -10.34 -30.26 -29.35
N LEU A 352 -10.11 -30.29 -30.67
CA LEU A 352 -9.23 -29.37 -31.40
C LEU A 352 -9.93 -28.71 -32.59
N LEU A 353 -9.99 -27.38 -32.56
CA LEU A 353 -10.28 -26.54 -33.73
C LEU A 353 -8.99 -25.78 -34.12
N SER A 354 -8.54 -25.95 -35.36
CA SER A 354 -7.29 -25.36 -35.85
C SER A 354 -7.43 -24.65 -37.19
N GLY A 355 -6.89 -23.42 -37.27
CA GLY A 355 -6.81 -22.61 -38.48
C GLY A 355 -5.39 -22.10 -38.77
N ASN A 356 -4.80 -22.45 -39.91
CA ASN A 356 -3.43 -21.99 -40.25
C ASN A 356 -3.33 -20.51 -40.68
N ALA A 357 -4.41 -19.94 -41.22
CA ALA A 357 -4.50 -18.55 -41.69
C ALA A 357 -5.59 -17.76 -40.94
N GLY A 358 -6.49 -18.44 -40.23
CA GLY A 358 -7.53 -17.83 -39.40
C GLY A 358 -8.56 -18.83 -38.91
N LEU A 359 -9.13 -18.57 -37.72
CA LEU A 359 -10.21 -19.33 -37.11
C LEU A 359 -11.28 -18.34 -36.63
N SER A 360 -12.51 -18.47 -37.15
CA SER A 360 -13.66 -17.68 -36.72
C SER A 360 -14.75 -18.60 -36.21
N VAL A 361 -15.15 -18.41 -34.95
CA VAL A 361 -16.17 -19.22 -34.26
C VAL A 361 -17.29 -18.29 -33.79
N ALA A 362 -18.51 -18.53 -34.26
CA ALA A 362 -19.71 -17.86 -33.80
C ALA A 362 -20.68 -18.90 -33.25
N THR A 363 -20.93 -18.89 -31.95
CA THR A 363 -21.83 -19.86 -31.31
C THR A 363 -22.66 -19.24 -30.19
N GLY A 364 -23.68 -19.93 -29.70
CA GLY A 364 -24.41 -19.53 -28.49
C GLY A 364 -23.62 -19.88 -27.24
N ALA A 365 -23.51 -21.18 -26.96
CA ALA A 365 -22.70 -21.71 -25.87
C ALA A 365 -21.43 -22.40 -26.42
N LEU A 366 -20.28 -22.07 -25.86
CA LEU A 366 -18.99 -22.70 -26.16
C LEU A 366 -18.44 -23.36 -24.89
N ASP A 367 -18.40 -24.69 -24.88
CA ASP A 367 -17.64 -25.46 -23.90
C ASP A 367 -16.28 -25.82 -24.50
N ASN A 368 -15.20 -25.29 -23.94
CA ASN A 368 -13.82 -25.59 -24.30
C ASN A 368 -13.05 -26.13 -23.09
N ALA A 369 -13.74 -26.75 -22.12
CA ALA A 369 -13.13 -27.21 -20.89
C ALA A 369 -12.26 -28.47 -21.08
N GLU A 370 -11.63 -28.93 -19.99
CA GLU A 370 -10.97 -30.25 -19.90
C GLU A 370 -9.92 -30.50 -21.01
N GLY A 371 -9.11 -29.48 -21.31
CA GLY A 371 -8.03 -29.54 -22.31
C GLY A 371 -8.47 -29.27 -23.75
N GLY A 372 -9.68 -28.76 -23.98
CA GLY A 372 -10.13 -28.27 -25.28
C GLY A 372 -9.23 -27.16 -25.85
N GLN A 373 -9.06 -27.13 -27.17
CA GLN A 373 -8.13 -26.23 -27.87
C GLN A 373 -8.77 -25.55 -29.09
N LEU A 374 -8.73 -24.22 -29.09
CA LEU A 374 -8.98 -23.38 -30.27
C LEU A 374 -7.67 -22.66 -30.62
N ILE A 375 -7.06 -23.02 -31.74
CA ILE A 375 -5.73 -22.53 -32.13
C ILE A 375 -5.78 -21.91 -33.53
N SER A 376 -5.24 -20.70 -33.66
CA SER A 376 -5.02 -20.05 -34.95
C SER A 376 -3.57 -19.61 -35.12
N GLN A 377 -2.94 -20.00 -36.22
CA GLN A 377 -1.65 -19.41 -36.64
C GLN A 377 -1.80 -18.02 -37.27
N GLY A 378 -3.04 -17.58 -37.51
CA GLY A 378 -3.41 -16.22 -37.89
C GLY A 378 -4.20 -15.52 -36.80
N VAL A 379 -5.34 -14.93 -37.17
CA VAL A 379 -6.32 -14.35 -36.24
C VAL A 379 -7.23 -15.43 -35.68
N LEU A 380 -7.49 -15.39 -34.38
CA LEU A 380 -8.57 -16.14 -33.72
C LEU A 380 -9.68 -15.15 -33.33
N ASP A 381 -10.84 -15.25 -33.97
CA ASP A 381 -12.03 -14.44 -33.66
C ASP A 381 -13.13 -15.37 -33.08
N VAL A 382 -13.52 -15.17 -31.82
CA VAL A 382 -14.53 -15.98 -31.13
C VAL A 382 -15.66 -15.08 -30.63
N SER A 383 -16.89 -15.42 -30.99
CA SER A 383 -18.11 -14.78 -30.51
C SER A 383 -19.03 -15.84 -29.91
N SER A 384 -19.36 -15.68 -28.62
CA SER A 384 -20.25 -16.55 -27.87
C SER A 384 -21.19 -15.75 -26.97
N ALA A 385 -22.27 -16.34 -26.48
CA ALA A 385 -23.00 -15.79 -25.33
C ALA A 385 -22.33 -16.26 -24.03
N ASP A 386 -22.10 -17.56 -23.90
CA ASP A 386 -21.41 -18.15 -22.75
C ASP A 386 -20.20 -18.96 -23.22
N LEU A 387 -19.05 -18.72 -22.60
CA LEU A 387 -17.79 -19.42 -22.87
C LEU A 387 -17.24 -20.04 -21.58
N ASP A 388 -17.22 -21.37 -21.52
CA ASP A 388 -16.47 -22.13 -20.52
C ASP A 388 -15.11 -22.53 -21.12
N ASN A 389 -14.03 -21.99 -20.59
CA ASN A 389 -12.64 -22.31 -20.96
C ASN A 389 -11.88 -22.94 -19.79
N ARG A 390 -12.57 -23.61 -18.85
CA ARG A 390 -11.91 -24.17 -17.66
C ARG A 390 -10.92 -25.27 -18.01
N GLY A 391 -9.63 -25.05 -17.73
CA GLY A 391 -8.57 -25.97 -18.14
C GLY A 391 -8.39 -26.10 -19.66
N GLY A 392 -9.02 -25.22 -20.45
CA GLY A 392 -8.91 -25.15 -21.91
C GLY A 392 -7.88 -24.11 -22.39
N ALA A 393 -7.67 -24.05 -23.70
CA ALA A 393 -6.78 -23.08 -24.33
C ALA A 393 -7.38 -22.44 -25.59
N LEU A 394 -7.36 -21.10 -25.64
CA LEU A 394 -7.61 -20.28 -26.82
C LEU A 394 -6.33 -19.52 -27.18
N SER A 395 -5.80 -19.75 -28.38
CA SER A 395 -4.52 -19.17 -28.81
C SER A 395 -4.57 -18.58 -30.23
N GLY A 396 -4.28 -17.29 -30.34
CA GLY A 396 -4.13 -16.59 -31.63
C GLY A 396 -2.70 -16.11 -31.84
N LYS A 397 -2.06 -16.46 -32.96
CA LYS A 397 -0.67 -16.06 -33.21
C LYS A 397 -0.53 -14.61 -33.68
N GLN A 398 -1.49 -14.10 -34.46
CA GLN A 398 -1.49 -12.69 -34.88
C GLN A 398 -2.32 -11.83 -33.94
N SER A 399 -3.52 -12.30 -33.60
CA SER A 399 -4.38 -11.67 -32.60
C SER A 399 -5.43 -12.65 -32.11
N LEU A 400 -5.96 -12.38 -30.92
CA LEU A 400 -7.14 -13.03 -30.36
C LEU A 400 -8.20 -11.95 -30.12
N ARG A 401 -9.36 -12.06 -30.76
CA ARG A 401 -10.56 -11.28 -30.41
C ARG A 401 -11.61 -12.20 -29.83
N LEU A 402 -12.10 -11.86 -28.66
CA LEU A 402 -13.09 -12.64 -27.94
C LEU A 402 -14.23 -11.73 -27.48
N SER A 403 -15.45 -12.09 -27.85
CA SER A 403 -16.68 -11.48 -27.36
C SER A 403 -17.55 -12.55 -26.69
N ALA A 404 -17.91 -12.33 -25.43
CA ALA A 404 -18.82 -13.18 -24.66
C ALA A 404 -19.78 -12.33 -23.82
N ALA A 405 -20.89 -12.87 -23.32
CA ALA A 405 -21.59 -12.26 -22.19
C ALA A 405 -20.93 -12.70 -20.87
N ASN A 406 -20.66 -14.01 -20.75
CA ASN A 406 -19.94 -14.60 -19.62
C ASN A 406 -18.75 -15.45 -20.10
N LEU A 407 -17.60 -15.28 -19.45
CA LEU A 407 -16.40 -16.07 -19.67
C LEU A 407 -15.93 -16.67 -18.34
N ASP A 408 -15.90 -18.00 -18.26
CA ASP A 408 -15.22 -18.76 -17.20
C ASP A 408 -13.88 -19.27 -17.74
N ASN A 409 -12.79 -18.62 -17.33
CA ASN A 409 -11.40 -18.97 -17.66
C ASN A 409 -10.67 -19.57 -16.46
N ARG A 410 -11.37 -20.17 -15.49
CA ARG A 410 -10.70 -20.73 -14.29
C ARG A 410 -9.76 -21.88 -14.65
N GLY A 411 -8.49 -21.76 -14.27
CA GLY A 411 -7.43 -22.68 -14.69
C GLY A 411 -7.22 -22.79 -16.21
N GLY A 412 -7.85 -21.93 -17.00
CA GLY A 412 -7.75 -21.88 -18.46
C GLY A 412 -6.67 -20.93 -18.96
N LEU A 413 -6.38 -21.01 -20.26
CA LEU A 413 -5.40 -20.16 -20.93
C LEU A 413 -6.02 -19.40 -22.11
N LEU A 414 -5.91 -18.08 -22.08
CA LEU A 414 -6.21 -17.17 -23.18
C LEU A 414 -4.92 -16.46 -23.56
N THR A 415 -4.41 -16.69 -24.78
CA THR A 415 -3.09 -16.16 -25.16
C THR A 415 -3.02 -15.62 -26.58
N SER A 416 -2.23 -14.57 -26.78
CA SER A 416 -1.92 -13.98 -28.08
C SER A 416 -0.45 -13.61 -28.23
N ASP A 417 0.16 -14.00 -29.36
CA ASP A 417 1.51 -13.54 -29.75
C ASP A 417 1.47 -12.10 -30.31
N GLY A 418 0.27 -11.55 -30.58
CA GLY A 418 0.03 -10.15 -30.91
C GLY A 418 -0.97 -9.51 -29.95
N GLU A 419 -1.99 -8.82 -30.47
CA GLU A 419 -3.03 -8.18 -29.64
C GLU A 419 -4.04 -9.20 -29.10
N LEU A 420 -4.51 -9.00 -27.87
CA LEU A 420 -5.66 -9.70 -27.31
C LEU A 420 -6.72 -8.68 -26.94
N GLU A 421 -7.87 -8.75 -27.61
CA GLU A 421 -9.06 -7.94 -27.33
C GLU A 421 -10.17 -8.84 -26.75
N LEU A 422 -10.62 -8.53 -25.54
CA LEU A 422 -11.67 -9.28 -24.84
C LEU A 422 -12.79 -8.34 -24.40
N THR A 423 -13.99 -8.55 -24.93
CA THR A 423 -15.21 -7.89 -24.47
C THR A 423 -16.11 -8.90 -23.79
N ALA A 424 -16.48 -8.64 -22.53
CA ALA A 424 -17.46 -9.48 -21.83
C ALA A 424 -18.28 -8.72 -20.79
N GLY A 425 -19.40 -9.26 -20.32
CA GLY A 425 -20.06 -8.75 -19.11
C GLY A 425 -19.26 -9.15 -17.87
N ARG A 426 -19.06 -10.46 -17.71
CA ARG A 426 -18.27 -11.05 -16.62
C ARG A 426 -17.12 -11.89 -17.15
N VAL A 427 -15.94 -11.72 -16.56
CA VAL A 427 -14.79 -12.61 -16.73
C VAL A 427 -14.38 -13.18 -15.39
N ASP A 428 -14.32 -14.50 -15.29
CA ASP A 428 -13.81 -15.23 -14.14
C ASP A 428 -12.54 -15.97 -14.52
N SER A 429 -11.38 -15.44 -14.15
CA SER A 429 -10.06 -16.02 -14.44
C SER A 429 -9.39 -16.48 -13.14
N ALA A 430 -10.18 -16.95 -12.17
CA ALA A 430 -9.66 -17.41 -10.89
C ALA A 430 -8.90 -18.75 -11.00
N ASP A 431 -8.41 -19.24 -9.85
CA ASP A 431 -7.89 -20.61 -9.69
C ASP A 431 -6.77 -20.96 -10.70
N GLY A 432 -5.86 -20.02 -10.95
CA GLY A 432 -4.73 -20.20 -11.87
C GLY A 432 -5.01 -19.89 -13.34
N GLY A 433 -6.18 -19.32 -13.67
CA GLY A 433 -6.48 -18.87 -15.03
C GLY A 433 -5.51 -17.78 -15.51
N GLU A 434 -5.10 -17.84 -16.78
CA GLU A 434 -4.19 -16.87 -17.40
C GLU A 434 -4.82 -16.20 -18.63
N ILE A 435 -4.68 -14.87 -18.69
CA ILE A 435 -4.98 -14.04 -19.86
C ILE A 435 -3.70 -13.25 -20.20
N SER A 436 -3.06 -13.55 -21.33
CA SER A 436 -1.77 -12.96 -21.68
C SER A 436 -1.63 -12.55 -23.14
N ALA A 437 -0.90 -11.46 -23.39
CA ALA A 437 -0.57 -10.99 -24.73
C ALA A 437 0.87 -10.47 -24.82
N ARG A 438 1.59 -10.82 -25.91
CA ARG A 438 2.86 -10.17 -26.24
C ARG A 438 2.67 -8.76 -26.82
N GLY A 439 1.53 -8.52 -27.47
CA GLY A 439 1.09 -7.19 -27.92
C GLY A 439 0.33 -6.44 -26.81
N ASP A 440 -0.63 -5.61 -27.22
CA ASP A 440 -1.56 -4.97 -26.28
C ASP A 440 -2.56 -6.00 -25.75
N LEU A 441 -2.81 -5.95 -24.45
CA LEU A 441 -3.91 -6.64 -23.81
C LEU A 441 -5.02 -5.64 -23.49
N ARG A 442 -6.19 -5.77 -24.14
CA ARG A 442 -7.33 -4.88 -23.97
C ARG A 442 -8.54 -5.67 -23.50
N LEU A 443 -9.02 -5.35 -22.30
CA LEU A 443 -10.25 -5.91 -21.75
C LEU A 443 -11.28 -4.81 -21.57
N THR A 444 -12.49 -5.04 -22.06
CA THR A 444 -13.65 -4.21 -21.75
C THR A 444 -14.70 -5.08 -21.10
N VAL A 445 -14.81 -4.97 -19.77
CA VAL A 445 -15.62 -5.88 -18.95
C VAL A 445 -16.42 -5.13 -17.89
N GLU A 446 -17.52 -5.67 -17.38
CA GLU A 446 -18.24 -5.04 -16.24
C GLU A 446 -17.72 -5.59 -14.91
N ARG A 447 -17.39 -6.89 -14.85
CA ARG A 447 -16.80 -7.50 -13.66
C ARG A 447 -15.66 -8.42 -14.02
N LEU A 448 -14.52 -8.21 -13.38
CA LEU A 448 -13.33 -9.05 -13.52
C LEU A 448 -12.99 -9.72 -12.19
N VAL A 449 -13.05 -11.05 -12.16
CA VAL A 449 -12.56 -11.88 -11.05
C VAL A 449 -11.24 -12.50 -11.46
N GLN A 450 -10.15 -12.13 -10.79
CA GLN A 450 -8.76 -12.50 -11.06
C GLN A 450 -8.10 -13.20 -9.85
N ARG A 451 -8.91 -13.84 -9.01
CA ARG A 451 -8.44 -14.44 -7.76
C ARG A 451 -7.46 -15.58 -8.01
N GLN A 452 -6.19 -15.44 -7.60
CA GLN A 452 -5.11 -16.38 -7.96
C GLN A 452 -4.90 -16.52 -9.49
N GLY A 453 -5.44 -15.59 -10.28
CA GLY A 453 -5.30 -15.53 -11.72
C GLY A 453 -4.11 -14.69 -12.16
N ARG A 454 -3.83 -14.71 -13.46
CA ARG A 454 -2.75 -13.93 -14.09
C ARG A 454 -3.30 -13.15 -15.27
N LEU A 455 -3.05 -11.86 -15.27
CA LEU A 455 -3.34 -10.96 -16.38
C LEU A 455 -2.07 -10.20 -16.77
N ILE A 456 -1.49 -10.53 -17.93
CA ILE A 456 -0.13 -10.11 -18.29
C ILE A 456 -0.07 -9.51 -19.69
N GLY A 457 0.40 -8.28 -19.80
CA GLY A 457 0.69 -7.62 -21.08
C GLY A 457 2.17 -7.26 -21.19
N GLU A 458 2.83 -7.71 -22.26
CA GLU A 458 4.23 -7.33 -22.53
C GLU A 458 4.35 -5.92 -23.14
N ARG A 459 3.42 -5.51 -24.02
CA ARG A 459 3.42 -4.14 -24.58
C ARG A 459 2.62 -3.16 -23.73
N GLY A 460 1.54 -3.60 -23.11
CA GLY A 460 0.68 -2.80 -22.26
C GLY A 460 -0.61 -3.53 -21.89
N VAL A 461 -1.27 -3.04 -20.84
CA VAL A 461 -2.56 -3.54 -20.35
C VAL A 461 -3.54 -2.38 -20.26
N SER A 462 -4.70 -2.52 -20.88
CA SER A 462 -5.83 -1.60 -20.74
C SER A 462 -7.05 -2.38 -20.24
N LEU A 463 -7.52 -2.03 -19.04
CA LEU A 463 -8.71 -2.58 -18.43
C LEU A 463 -9.76 -1.48 -18.34
N ASP A 464 -10.87 -1.66 -19.01
CA ASP A 464 -12.04 -0.79 -18.90
C ASP A 464 -13.17 -1.55 -18.23
N LEU A 465 -13.48 -1.16 -16.98
CA LEU A 465 -14.40 -1.88 -16.09
C LEU A 465 -15.87 -1.42 -16.24
N ARG A 466 -16.18 -0.49 -17.15
CA ARG A 466 -17.55 0.01 -17.42
C ARG A 466 -18.35 0.44 -16.18
N GLY A 467 -17.68 0.85 -15.10
CA GLY A 467 -18.30 1.24 -13.83
C GLY A 467 -18.51 0.09 -12.85
N GLY A 468 -17.96 -1.10 -13.08
CA GLY A 468 -18.04 -2.24 -12.19
C GLY A 468 -16.74 -2.56 -11.44
N ASP A 469 -16.62 -3.81 -10.98
CA ASP A 469 -15.70 -4.18 -9.91
C ASP A 469 -14.54 -5.07 -10.41
N LEU A 470 -13.38 -4.91 -9.76
CA LEU A 470 -12.19 -5.71 -9.95
C LEU A 470 -11.84 -6.45 -8.65
N ASP A 471 -11.88 -7.78 -8.69
CA ASP A 471 -11.48 -8.67 -7.60
C ASP A 471 -10.16 -9.36 -7.98
N ASN A 472 -9.04 -8.85 -7.48
CA ASN A 472 -7.68 -9.33 -7.72
C ASN A 472 -7.08 -10.04 -6.49
N GLN A 473 -7.90 -10.67 -5.64
CA GLN A 473 -7.38 -11.29 -4.41
C GLN A 473 -6.36 -12.40 -4.71
N GLY A 474 -5.10 -12.18 -4.29
CA GLY A 474 -3.98 -13.07 -4.61
C GLY A 474 -3.69 -13.25 -6.10
N GLY A 475 -4.29 -12.41 -6.96
CA GLY A 475 -4.06 -12.40 -8.41
C GLY A 475 -2.87 -11.53 -8.79
N LEU A 476 -2.42 -11.66 -10.03
CA LEU A 476 -1.37 -10.84 -10.63
C LEU A 476 -1.88 -10.10 -11.85
N ILE A 477 -1.87 -8.78 -11.79
CA ILE A 477 -2.02 -7.91 -12.96
C ILE A 477 -0.67 -7.24 -13.19
N SER A 478 0.00 -7.56 -14.31
CA SER A 478 1.34 -7.04 -14.61
C SER A 478 1.45 -6.51 -16.04
N ALA A 479 1.93 -5.28 -16.15
CA ALA A 479 2.26 -4.65 -17.44
C ALA A 479 3.75 -4.33 -17.50
N ARG A 480 4.44 -4.81 -18.55
CA ARG A 480 5.82 -4.34 -18.84
C ARG A 480 5.83 -2.96 -19.51
N GLY A 481 4.74 -2.57 -20.16
CA GLY A 481 4.52 -1.22 -20.70
C GLY A 481 3.50 -0.42 -19.88
N PRO A 482 2.69 0.44 -20.52
CA PRO A 482 1.63 1.19 -19.84
C PRO A 482 0.58 0.26 -19.22
N LEU A 483 0.09 0.64 -18.04
CA LEU A 483 -1.08 0.04 -17.39
C LEU A 483 -2.15 1.13 -17.28
N SER A 484 -3.34 0.88 -17.84
CA SER A 484 -4.53 1.72 -17.65
C SER A 484 -5.65 0.89 -17.04
N ILE A 485 -6.26 1.40 -15.97
CA ILE A 485 -7.46 0.82 -15.36
C ILE A 485 -8.50 1.93 -15.26
N GLU A 486 -9.54 1.84 -16.08
CA GLU A 486 -10.50 2.91 -16.30
C GLU A 486 -11.90 2.51 -15.85
N ARG A 487 -12.68 3.52 -15.42
CA ARG A 487 -14.08 3.38 -14.99
C ARG A 487 -14.28 2.26 -13.97
N LEU A 488 -13.40 2.22 -12.97
CA LEU A 488 -13.45 1.26 -11.87
C LEU A 488 -14.33 1.77 -10.73
N ASN A 489 -15.19 0.92 -10.17
CA ASN A 489 -16.00 1.24 -8.99
C ASN A 489 -15.30 0.77 -7.70
N VAL A 490 -15.02 -0.52 -7.57
CA VAL A 490 -14.35 -1.10 -6.40
C VAL A 490 -13.19 -2.00 -6.83
N LEU A 491 -12.05 -1.82 -6.18
CA LEU A 491 -10.92 -2.75 -6.20
C LEU A 491 -10.82 -3.52 -4.89
N ASP A 492 -10.78 -4.85 -4.97
CA ASP A 492 -10.27 -5.72 -3.91
C ASP A 492 -8.94 -6.35 -4.37
N ASN A 493 -7.82 -5.91 -3.81
CA ASN A 493 -6.47 -6.39 -4.10
C ASN A 493 -5.85 -7.10 -2.88
N ARG A 494 -6.68 -7.63 -1.98
CA ARG A 494 -6.22 -8.25 -0.73
C ARG A 494 -5.58 -9.62 -0.96
N GLN A 495 -5.18 -10.27 0.15
CA GLN A 495 -4.72 -11.66 0.16
C GLN A 495 -3.49 -11.89 -0.75
N GLY A 496 -2.57 -10.94 -0.77
CA GLY A 496 -1.36 -11.01 -1.60
C GLY A 496 -1.55 -10.63 -3.07
N GLY A 497 -2.68 -10.03 -3.45
CA GLY A 497 -2.91 -9.52 -4.81
C GLY A 497 -1.84 -8.51 -5.23
N GLU A 498 -1.42 -8.56 -6.48
CA GLU A 498 -0.43 -7.63 -7.04
C GLU A 498 -0.96 -6.96 -8.31
N ILE A 499 -0.83 -5.63 -8.35
CA ILE A 499 -1.00 -4.81 -9.53
C ILE A 499 0.31 -4.06 -9.76
N SER A 500 1.02 -4.37 -10.85
CA SER A 500 2.35 -3.80 -11.11
C SER A 500 2.56 -3.32 -12.55
N SER A 501 3.34 -2.23 -12.67
CA SER A 501 3.75 -1.67 -13.96
C SER A 501 5.19 -1.16 -13.93
N GLN A 502 5.90 -1.30 -15.05
CA GLN A 502 7.23 -0.68 -15.26
C GLN A 502 7.13 0.82 -15.61
N GLN A 503 5.92 1.33 -15.84
CA GLN A 503 5.65 2.75 -16.08
C GLN A 503 4.71 3.29 -15.00
N GLY A 504 4.52 4.62 -14.99
CA GLY A 504 3.53 5.24 -14.11
C GLY A 504 2.11 4.89 -14.53
N PHE A 505 1.20 4.81 -13.55
CA PHE A 505 -0.22 4.63 -13.80
C PHE A 505 -1.06 5.28 -12.70
N GLU A 506 -2.35 5.44 -13.00
CA GLU A 506 -3.35 5.96 -12.08
C GLU A 506 -4.41 4.91 -11.80
N LEU A 507 -4.97 4.94 -10.59
CA LEU A 507 -6.11 4.13 -10.20
C LEU A 507 -7.16 5.03 -9.54
N LEU A 508 -8.29 5.17 -10.21
CA LEU A 508 -9.43 5.96 -9.75
C LEU A 508 -10.59 5.01 -9.46
N ALA A 509 -11.08 4.99 -8.23
CA ALA A 509 -12.18 4.14 -7.84
C ALA A 509 -12.94 4.74 -6.65
N ARG A 510 -14.17 4.31 -6.41
CA ARG A 510 -14.89 4.71 -5.19
C ARG A 510 -14.24 4.10 -3.94
N ARG A 511 -13.78 2.86 -4.02
CA ARG A 511 -13.07 2.16 -2.93
C ARG A 511 -11.92 1.33 -3.47
N ILE A 512 -10.77 1.44 -2.82
CA ILE A 512 -9.59 0.60 -3.06
C ILE A 512 -9.26 -0.14 -1.78
N ASP A 513 -9.24 -1.48 -1.82
CA ASP A 513 -8.82 -2.32 -0.69
C ASP A 513 -7.54 -3.08 -1.05
N ASN A 514 -6.41 -2.55 -0.63
CA ASN A 514 -5.06 -3.11 -0.81
C ASN A 514 -4.51 -3.74 0.49
N GLY A 515 -5.39 -4.04 1.44
CA GLY A 515 -4.96 -4.63 2.72
C GLY A 515 -4.47 -6.08 2.61
N GLN A 516 -4.16 -6.70 3.74
CA GLN A 516 -3.84 -8.14 3.85
C GLN A 516 -2.79 -8.60 2.81
N GLN A 517 -1.61 -7.97 2.83
CA GLN A 517 -0.47 -8.23 1.93
C GLN A 517 -0.66 -7.83 0.46
N GLY A 518 -1.70 -7.05 0.14
CA GLY A 518 -1.90 -6.48 -1.20
C GLY A 518 -0.74 -5.58 -1.64
N ARG A 519 -0.46 -5.54 -2.94
CA ARG A 519 0.63 -4.76 -3.54
C ARG A 519 0.13 -3.97 -4.75
N ILE A 520 0.31 -2.66 -4.74
CA ILE A 520 0.17 -1.80 -5.92
C ILE A 520 1.50 -1.08 -6.13
N ILE A 521 2.20 -1.43 -7.21
CA ILE A 521 3.59 -1.04 -7.45
C ILE A 521 3.76 -0.42 -8.83
N SER A 522 4.34 0.77 -8.87
CA SER A 522 4.75 1.45 -10.11
C SER A 522 6.24 1.76 -10.07
N ALA A 523 6.96 1.39 -11.13
CA ALA A 523 8.34 1.86 -11.31
C ALA A 523 8.43 3.35 -11.73
N GLY A 524 7.32 3.93 -12.20
CA GLY A 524 7.15 5.37 -12.41
C GLY A 524 6.40 6.04 -11.25
N LYS A 525 5.59 7.06 -11.55
CA LYS A 525 4.67 7.69 -10.59
C LYS A 525 3.39 6.87 -10.43
N LEU A 526 2.92 6.72 -9.19
CA LEU A 526 1.63 6.11 -8.87
C LEU A 526 0.67 7.19 -8.36
N ARG A 527 -0.51 7.31 -8.98
CA ARG A 527 -1.61 8.14 -8.45
C ARG A 527 -2.78 7.24 -8.05
N LEU A 528 -3.26 7.40 -6.83
CA LEU A 528 -4.43 6.70 -6.30
C LEU A 528 -5.48 7.74 -5.91
N ASP A 529 -6.71 7.54 -6.34
CA ASP A 529 -7.83 8.45 -6.07
C ASP A 529 -9.06 7.65 -5.64
N ALA A 530 -9.44 7.74 -4.36
CA ALA A 530 -10.60 7.02 -3.84
C ALA A 530 -11.27 7.64 -2.60
N ASP A 531 -12.59 7.51 -2.49
CA ASP A 531 -13.32 7.96 -1.29
C ASP A 531 -12.82 7.23 -0.03
N ALA A 532 -12.57 5.93 -0.15
CA ALA A 532 -12.00 5.11 0.91
C ALA A 532 -10.87 4.22 0.38
N LEU A 533 -9.67 4.38 0.95
CA LEU A 533 -8.50 3.59 0.62
C LEU A 533 -8.05 2.77 1.83
N GLY A 534 -8.03 1.46 1.70
CA GLY A 534 -7.49 0.53 2.69
C GLY A 534 -6.14 -0.01 2.24
N ASN A 535 -5.15 0.02 3.12
CA ASN A 535 -3.82 -0.55 2.96
C ASN A 535 -3.37 -1.33 4.21
N ALA A 536 -4.30 -1.60 5.13
CA ALA A 536 -3.99 -2.20 6.42
C ALA A 536 -3.64 -3.69 6.34
N GLY A 537 -2.82 -4.17 7.27
CA GLY A 537 -2.41 -5.58 7.31
C GLY A 537 -1.31 -5.91 6.31
N ALA A 538 -0.18 -5.20 6.42
CA ALA A 538 1.00 -5.35 5.56
C ALA A 538 0.76 -5.07 4.06
N GLY A 539 -0.21 -4.22 3.71
CA GLY A 539 -0.39 -3.73 2.35
C GLY A 539 0.75 -2.81 1.91
N LEU A 540 1.08 -2.81 0.61
CA LEU A 540 2.12 -1.97 0.01
C LEU A 540 1.55 -1.14 -1.13
N LEU A 541 1.66 0.18 -1.01
CA LEU A 541 1.46 1.12 -2.10
C LEU A 541 2.80 1.79 -2.39
N SER A 542 3.33 1.61 -3.60
CA SER A 542 4.64 2.16 -3.94
C SER A 542 4.74 2.71 -5.35
N GLY A 543 5.14 3.97 -5.46
CA GLY A 543 5.58 4.58 -6.71
C GLY A 543 7.04 4.98 -6.60
N TRP A 544 7.93 4.41 -7.42
CA TRP A 544 9.36 4.66 -7.26
C TRP A 544 9.74 6.11 -7.56
N GLN A 545 9.11 6.74 -8.54
CA GLN A 545 9.36 8.15 -8.90
C GLN A 545 8.37 9.13 -8.24
N GLY A 546 7.53 8.65 -7.33
CA GLY A 546 6.54 9.44 -6.61
C GLY A 546 5.24 8.67 -6.38
N LEU A 547 4.60 8.93 -5.24
CA LEU A 547 3.31 8.39 -4.86
C LEU A 547 2.38 9.56 -4.48
N THR A 548 1.24 9.64 -5.14
CA THR A 548 0.16 10.60 -4.82
C THR A 548 -1.09 9.84 -4.42
N VAL A 549 -1.64 10.15 -3.25
CA VAL A 549 -2.90 9.59 -2.76
C VAL A 549 -3.87 10.73 -2.51
N THR A 550 -4.99 10.73 -3.21
CA THR A 550 -6.10 11.66 -3.01
C THR A 550 -7.36 10.91 -2.61
N GLY A 551 -8.22 11.51 -1.78
CA GLY A 551 -9.42 10.79 -1.36
C GLY A 551 -10.18 11.33 -0.16
N GLY A 552 -11.09 10.51 0.35
CA GLY A 552 -11.81 10.77 1.59
C GLY A 552 -11.00 10.34 2.81
N SER A 553 -10.78 9.04 2.99
CA SER A 553 -10.01 8.50 4.12
C SER A 553 -9.03 7.42 3.69
N LEU A 554 -7.92 7.30 4.43
CA LEU A 554 -6.89 6.28 4.23
C LEU A 554 -6.67 5.51 5.54
N ASP A 555 -6.83 4.19 5.49
CA ASP A 555 -6.39 3.27 6.53
C ASP A 555 -5.10 2.58 6.11
N ASN A 556 -3.97 3.00 6.69
CA ASN A 556 -2.64 2.43 6.55
C ASN A 556 -2.18 1.70 7.83
N SER A 557 -3.12 1.27 8.68
CA SER A 557 -2.79 0.66 9.97
C SER A 557 -2.22 -0.76 9.87
N ALA A 558 -1.87 -1.36 11.00
CA ALA A 558 -1.50 -2.78 11.09
C ALA A 558 -0.39 -3.20 10.11
N GLY A 559 0.68 -2.41 10.00
CA GLY A 559 1.84 -2.69 9.13
C GLY A 559 1.72 -2.22 7.68
N GLY A 560 0.69 -1.46 7.32
CA GLY A 560 0.55 -0.88 5.98
C GLY A 560 1.74 0.03 5.63
N THR A 561 2.19 0.01 4.37
CA THR A 561 3.29 0.85 3.89
C THR A 561 2.89 1.65 2.65
N LEU A 562 3.05 2.98 2.72
CA LEU A 562 3.11 3.87 1.57
C LEU A 562 4.57 4.28 1.39
N SER A 563 5.12 4.05 0.19
CA SER A 563 6.52 4.35 -0.08
C SER A 563 6.73 5.03 -1.43
N SER A 564 7.50 6.12 -1.40
CA SER A 564 8.15 6.67 -2.60
C SER A 564 9.65 6.46 -2.53
N LYS A 565 10.21 5.77 -3.52
CA LYS A 565 11.63 5.36 -3.50
C LYS A 565 12.57 6.54 -3.77
N ASP A 566 12.28 7.36 -4.78
CA ASP A 566 13.14 8.42 -5.28
C ASP A 566 12.39 9.75 -5.49
N GLY A 567 11.04 9.77 -5.38
CA GLY A 567 10.20 10.95 -5.59
C GLY A 567 9.45 11.44 -4.34
N GLU A 568 8.50 12.35 -4.53
CA GLU A 568 7.62 12.85 -3.45
C GLU A 568 6.56 11.81 -3.03
N LEU A 569 6.24 11.79 -1.73
CA LEU A 569 5.03 11.16 -1.20
C LEU A 569 4.03 12.26 -0.82
N ALA A 570 2.96 12.40 -1.61
CA ALA A 570 1.91 13.38 -1.41
C ALA A 570 0.60 12.68 -1.03
N ILE A 571 0.02 13.05 0.12
CA ILE A 571 -1.27 12.54 0.60
C ILE A 571 -2.18 13.75 0.82
N SER A 572 -3.36 13.75 0.19
CA SER A 572 -4.37 14.79 0.35
C SER A 572 -5.76 14.17 0.55
N LEU A 573 -6.27 14.25 1.77
CA LEU A 573 -7.48 13.57 2.20
C LEU A 573 -8.48 14.57 2.79
N GLY A 574 -9.76 14.42 2.44
CA GLY A 574 -10.84 15.20 3.06
C GLY A 574 -11.17 14.75 4.49
N GLY A 575 -10.72 13.57 4.89
CA GLY A 575 -11.02 12.89 6.16
C GLY A 575 -9.77 12.38 6.87
N ALA A 576 -9.91 11.27 7.59
CA ALA A 576 -8.86 10.72 8.45
C ALA A 576 -7.78 9.95 7.67
N LEU A 577 -6.53 10.13 8.13
CA LEU A 577 -5.40 9.26 7.85
C LEU A 577 -5.09 8.44 9.10
N ASP A 578 -5.38 7.15 9.03
CA ASP A 578 -4.99 6.20 10.07
C ASP A 578 -3.67 5.52 9.66
N ASN A 579 -2.61 5.76 10.43
CA ASN A 579 -1.28 5.18 10.27
C ASN A 579 -0.82 4.44 11.54
N HIS A 580 -1.75 4.04 12.41
CA HIS A 580 -1.41 3.44 13.70
C HIS A 580 -0.94 1.98 13.56
N GLY A 581 -0.33 1.44 14.63
CA GLY A 581 -0.04 0.01 14.72
C GLY A 581 0.96 -0.48 13.66
N GLN A 582 2.15 0.13 13.61
CA GLN A 582 3.21 -0.15 12.63
C GLN A 582 2.92 0.31 11.19
N GLY A 583 1.95 1.20 10.98
CA GLY A 583 1.79 1.89 9.70
C GLY A 583 3.03 2.72 9.34
N ALA A 584 3.45 2.71 8.09
CA ALA A 584 4.65 3.39 7.60
C ALA A 584 4.36 4.26 6.37
N LEU A 585 4.70 5.54 6.48
CA LEU A 585 4.71 6.51 5.38
C LEU A 585 6.15 6.96 5.18
N VAL A 586 6.80 6.49 4.12
CA VAL A 586 8.24 6.70 3.92
C VAL A 586 8.57 7.25 2.53
N SER A 587 9.49 8.21 2.47
CA SER A 587 9.91 8.84 1.22
C SER A 587 11.36 9.27 1.25
N LYS A 588 12.08 9.13 0.12
CA LYS A 588 13.36 9.83 -0.07
C LYS A 588 13.20 11.27 -0.53
N GLY A 589 12.16 11.55 -1.32
CA GLY A 589 11.79 12.91 -1.69
C GLY A 589 11.03 13.62 -0.57
N ALA A 590 10.48 14.80 -0.88
CA ALA A 590 9.61 15.50 0.05
C ALA A 590 8.40 14.64 0.43
N GLN A 591 7.86 14.86 1.61
CA GLN A 591 6.64 14.21 2.08
C GLN A 591 5.64 15.29 2.49
N ARG A 592 4.47 15.31 1.84
CA ARG A 592 3.41 16.27 2.11
C ARG A 592 2.14 15.53 2.49
N ILE A 593 1.62 15.80 3.68
CA ILE A 593 0.41 15.16 4.20
C ILE A 593 -0.60 16.25 4.56
N ASP A 594 -1.76 16.20 3.91
CA ASP A 594 -2.92 17.05 4.19
C ASP A 594 -4.12 16.17 4.52
N ALA A 595 -4.69 16.31 5.72
CA ALA A 595 -5.80 15.47 6.19
C ALA A 595 -6.60 16.16 7.30
N ALA A 596 -7.83 15.69 7.56
CA ALA A 596 -8.64 16.19 8.66
C ALA A 596 -8.09 15.74 10.03
N SER A 597 -7.53 14.53 10.10
CA SER A 597 -6.83 14.01 11.28
C SER A 597 -5.76 13.01 10.87
N LEU A 598 -4.74 12.86 11.70
CA LEU A 598 -3.69 11.86 11.55
C LEU A 598 -3.55 11.08 12.85
N ASP A 599 -3.80 9.77 12.82
CA ASP A 599 -3.39 8.85 13.89
C ASP A 599 -2.09 8.15 13.47
N ASN A 600 -1.00 8.46 14.16
CA ASN A 600 0.33 7.89 13.97
C ASN A 600 0.81 7.16 15.24
N ALA A 601 -0.11 6.72 16.11
CA ALA A 601 0.26 6.00 17.32
C ALA A 601 0.91 4.66 16.98
N GLN A 602 2.15 4.42 17.47
CA GLN A 602 3.00 3.30 17.02
C GLN A 602 3.30 3.25 15.51
N GLY A 603 3.00 4.34 14.78
CA GLY A 603 3.25 4.49 13.36
C GLY A 603 4.56 5.21 13.06
N ILE A 604 4.92 5.26 11.79
CA ILE A 604 6.11 5.93 11.26
C ILE A 604 5.70 6.87 10.13
N VAL A 605 6.05 8.15 10.26
CA VAL A 605 6.12 9.13 9.18
C VAL A 605 7.57 9.56 9.08
N SER A 606 8.25 9.22 7.99
CA SER A 606 9.69 9.47 7.86
C SER A 606 10.12 9.87 6.45
N GLY A 607 10.77 11.02 6.33
CA GLY A 607 11.35 11.52 5.08
C GLY A 607 12.86 11.74 5.15
N GLU A 608 13.59 11.38 4.09
CA GLU A 608 14.99 11.81 3.89
C GLU A 608 15.12 13.28 3.45
N SER A 609 14.00 13.90 3.05
CA SER A 609 13.93 15.32 2.68
C SER A 609 13.06 16.11 3.66
N ASP A 610 12.33 17.11 3.18
CA ASP A 610 11.38 17.90 3.97
C ASP A 610 10.08 17.11 4.19
N VAL A 611 9.53 17.18 5.41
CA VAL A 611 8.21 16.62 5.76
C VAL A 611 7.31 17.76 6.19
N THR A 612 6.16 17.91 5.53
CA THR A 612 5.15 18.93 5.82
C THR A 612 3.82 18.28 6.17
N LEU A 613 3.30 18.63 7.35
CA LEU A 613 2.04 18.14 7.89
C LEU A 613 1.03 19.29 7.99
N SER A 614 -0.04 19.23 7.21
CA SER A 614 -1.21 20.11 7.29
C SER A 614 -2.39 19.32 7.82
N ILE A 615 -2.53 19.23 9.14
CA ILE A 615 -3.60 18.46 9.79
C ILE A 615 -4.59 19.42 10.45
N ALA A 616 -5.84 19.45 10.02
CA ALA A 616 -6.81 20.43 10.53
C ALA A 616 -7.24 20.17 11.98
N GLY A 617 -7.53 18.91 12.32
CA GLY A 617 -8.03 18.51 13.63
C GLY A 617 -6.92 17.99 14.55
N LYS A 618 -6.97 16.70 14.87
CA LYS A 618 -6.01 16.06 15.78
C LYS A 618 -4.89 15.37 14.99
N LEU A 619 -3.66 15.57 15.44
CA LEU A 619 -2.51 14.74 15.08
C LEU A 619 -2.08 13.97 16.33
N ASP A 620 -2.24 12.65 16.32
CA ASP A 620 -1.79 11.77 17.39
C ASP A 620 -0.49 11.06 17.00
N ASN A 621 0.63 11.42 17.63
CA ASN A 621 1.92 10.74 17.50
C ASN A 621 2.27 9.99 18.79
N GLY A 622 1.28 9.64 19.61
CA GLY A 622 1.51 9.06 20.93
C GLY A 622 1.99 7.60 20.91
N GLN A 623 2.19 7.03 22.11
CA GLN A 623 2.41 5.59 22.32
C GLN A 623 3.55 4.99 21.48
N GLY A 624 4.66 5.71 21.31
CA GLY A 624 5.81 5.25 20.51
C GLY A 624 5.75 5.59 19.01
N GLY A 625 4.79 6.42 18.58
CA GLY A 625 4.77 7.00 17.24
C GLY A 625 6.04 7.78 16.90
N LEU A 626 6.44 7.77 15.63
CA LEU A 626 7.58 8.50 15.10
C LEU A 626 7.15 9.41 13.95
N VAL A 627 7.46 10.70 14.07
CA VAL A 627 7.50 11.65 12.94
C VAL A 627 8.92 12.14 12.80
N SER A 628 9.52 11.99 11.61
CA SER A 628 10.93 12.31 11.39
C SER A 628 11.19 12.92 10.02
N ALA A 629 12.02 13.97 9.97
CA ALA A 629 12.56 14.52 8.73
C ALA A 629 14.08 14.74 8.86
N GLN A 630 14.86 14.35 7.86
CA GLN A 630 16.31 14.65 7.86
C GLN A 630 16.59 16.14 7.62
N ARG A 631 15.71 16.84 6.89
CA ARG A 631 15.81 18.28 6.62
C ARG A 631 14.79 19.08 7.45
N ALA A 632 13.84 19.77 6.83
CA ALA A 632 12.82 20.52 7.57
C ALA A 632 11.61 19.64 7.91
N LEU A 633 11.15 19.72 9.15
CA LEU A 633 9.84 19.20 9.57
C LEU A 633 8.94 20.40 9.89
N SER A 634 7.82 20.53 9.20
CA SER A 634 6.86 21.62 9.43
C SER A 634 5.44 21.12 9.70
N PHE A 635 4.82 21.71 10.71
CA PHE A 635 3.40 21.59 11.01
C PHE A 635 2.76 22.94 10.67
N GLU A 636 1.84 22.97 9.71
CA GLU A 636 1.43 24.24 9.06
C GLU A 636 0.13 24.86 9.59
N ARG A 637 -0.61 24.14 10.41
CA ARG A 637 -1.96 24.49 10.84
C ARG A 637 -1.95 25.01 12.28
N ASP A 638 -2.48 26.21 12.49
CA ASP A 638 -2.52 26.85 13.82
C ASP A 638 -3.63 26.26 14.72
N ASP A 639 -4.57 25.51 14.16
CA ASP A 639 -5.72 24.90 14.83
C ASP A 639 -5.50 23.43 15.23
N THR A 640 -4.36 22.83 14.88
CA THR A 640 -4.09 21.41 15.17
C THR A 640 -3.94 21.14 16.65
N LEU A 641 -4.63 20.12 17.16
CA LEU A 641 -4.36 19.53 18.47
C LEU A 641 -3.26 18.47 18.32
N LEU A 642 -2.05 18.80 18.78
CA LEU A 642 -0.87 17.95 18.64
C LEU A 642 -0.69 17.11 19.91
N ASN A 643 -0.78 15.79 19.78
CA ASN A 643 -0.43 14.84 20.82
C ASN A 643 0.87 14.13 20.45
N ASN A 644 1.90 14.24 21.27
CA ASN A 644 3.17 13.53 21.19
C ASN A 644 3.47 12.78 22.50
N ALA A 645 2.44 12.43 23.28
CA ALA A 645 2.62 11.78 24.56
C ALA A 645 3.25 10.38 24.42
N GLY A 646 4.45 10.18 24.98
CA GLY A 646 5.26 8.98 24.77
C GLY A 646 5.75 8.77 23.32
N GLY A 647 5.61 9.78 22.45
CA GLY A 647 5.99 9.77 21.04
C GLY A 647 7.39 10.36 20.79
N ARG A 648 7.81 10.34 19.52
CA ARG A 648 9.05 10.98 19.05
C ARG A 648 8.81 11.83 17.81
N ILE A 649 9.22 13.10 17.87
CA ILE A 649 9.23 14.04 16.75
C ILE A 649 10.67 14.51 16.54
N ASN A 650 11.24 14.26 15.36
CA ASN A 650 12.62 14.61 15.02
C ASN A 650 12.69 15.42 13.72
N GLY A 651 13.46 16.50 13.72
CA GLY A 651 13.70 17.29 12.50
C GLY A 651 15.14 17.80 12.41
N GLY A 652 15.64 18.00 11.19
CA GLY A 652 16.86 18.79 10.97
C GLY A 652 16.64 20.25 11.38
N SER A 653 15.54 20.85 10.93
CA SER A 653 14.94 22.05 11.52
C SER A 653 13.46 21.80 11.76
N LEU A 654 12.87 22.46 12.77
CA LEU A 654 11.50 22.17 13.18
C LEU A 654 10.68 23.45 13.34
N LEU A 655 9.60 23.54 12.58
CA LEU A 655 8.53 24.53 12.74
C LEU A 655 7.26 23.83 13.21
N LEU A 656 6.79 24.18 14.40
CA LEU A 656 5.59 23.62 15.00
C LEU A 656 4.53 24.71 15.13
N LYS A 657 3.49 24.68 14.31
CA LYS A 657 2.25 25.45 14.53
C LYS A 657 1.16 24.52 15.07
N GLY A 658 0.33 25.02 15.97
CA GLY A 658 -0.82 24.26 16.48
C GLY A 658 -1.62 25.00 17.54
N ALA A 659 -2.79 24.48 17.87
CA ALA A 659 -3.63 24.99 18.94
C ALA A 659 -3.02 24.63 20.30
N SER A 660 -2.46 23.43 20.45
CA SER A 660 -1.77 23.00 21.67
C SER A 660 -0.82 21.85 21.36
N LEU A 661 0.17 21.65 22.23
CA LEU A 661 1.05 20.48 22.18
C LEU A 661 1.04 19.77 23.54
N ASP A 662 0.67 18.50 23.54
CA ASP A 662 0.96 17.56 24.62
C ASP A 662 2.21 16.74 24.28
N ASN A 663 3.29 16.95 25.01
CA ASN A 663 4.56 16.23 24.89
C ASN A 663 4.87 15.41 26.14
N SER A 664 3.85 15.04 26.94
CA SER A 664 4.03 14.29 28.19
C SER A 664 4.77 12.97 27.96
N ASP A 665 5.87 12.73 28.68
CA ASP A 665 6.77 11.59 28.48
C ASP A 665 7.32 11.42 27.04
N GLY A 666 7.12 12.42 26.18
CA GLY A 666 7.49 12.42 24.77
C GLY A 666 8.85 13.05 24.49
N GLN A 667 9.32 12.90 23.26
CA GLN A 667 10.54 13.54 22.77
C GLN A 667 10.24 14.37 21.53
N LEU A 668 10.70 15.61 21.54
CA LEU A 668 10.66 16.51 20.40
C LEU A 668 12.05 17.13 20.26
N ILE A 669 12.75 16.79 19.17
CA ILE A 669 14.17 17.12 19.00
C ILE A 669 14.38 17.75 17.61
N SER A 670 14.92 18.97 17.59
CA SER A 670 15.47 19.59 16.39
C SER A 670 17.00 19.52 16.41
N GLN A 671 17.64 19.14 15.30
CA GLN A 671 19.11 19.19 15.16
C GLN A 671 19.63 20.62 14.95
N GLY A 672 18.80 21.49 14.39
CA GLY A 672 19.02 22.92 14.17
C GLY A 672 18.06 23.74 15.01
N ARG A 673 17.45 24.77 14.42
CA ARG A 673 16.49 25.65 15.09
C ARG A 673 15.14 24.96 15.33
N LEU A 674 14.48 25.32 16.43
CA LEU A 674 13.12 24.92 16.77
C LEU A 674 12.27 26.18 17.01
N ASP A 675 11.28 26.40 16.16
CA ASP A 675 10.26 27.45 16.32
C ASP A 675 8.91 26.79 16.65
N ALA A 676 8.39 27.00 17.86
CA ALA A 676 7.09 26.50 18.29
C ALA A 676 6.12 27.67 18.52
N ILE A 677 5.01 27.68 17.77
CA ILE A 677 3.98 28.71 17.79
C ILE A 677 2.66 28.01 18.13
N LEU A 678 2.23 28.15 19.38
CA LEU A 678 1.05 27.49 19.92
C LEU A 678 0.01 28.52 20.33
N GLY A 679 -1.24 28.35 19.88
CA GLY A 679 -2.35 29.20 20.30
C GLY A 679 -2.75 29.00 21.78
N GLY A 680 -2.45 27.83 22.33
CA GLY A 680 -2.85 27.35 23.65
C GLY A 680 -1.67 26.80 24.45
N ALA A 681 -1.89 25.72 25.22
CA ALA A 681 -0.90 25.20 26.15
C ALA A 681 0.18 24.35 25.46
N LEU A 682 1.40 24.45 25.97
CA LEU A 682 2.43 23.41 25.89
C LEU A 682 2.42 22.61 27.20
N VAL A 683 2.17 21.31 27.12
CA VAL A 683 2.36 20.36 28.23
C VAL A 683 3.62 19.55 27.93
N ASN A 684 4.67 19.73 28.73
CA ASN A 684 5.96 19.05 28.62
C ASN A 684 6.31 18.46 29.99
N THR A 685 5.53 17.47 30.44
CA THR A 685 5.61 16.94 31.80
C THR A 685 6.16 15.52 31.88
N GLY A 686 6.60 15.09 33.06
CA GLY A 686 7.12 13.74 33.28
C GLY A 686 8.53 13.57 32.70
N ALA A 687 8.78 12.51 31.94
CA ALA A 687 10.06 12.27 31.27
C ALA A 687 10.24 13.08 29.96
N ALA A 688 9.34 14.04 29.71
CA ALA A 688 9.28 14.81 28.48
C ALA A 688 10.57 15.60 28.19
N ARG A 689 10.95 15.64 26.92
CA ARG A 689 12.09 16.43 26.44
C ARG A 689 11.75 17.15 25.15
N LEU A 690 11.90 18.47 25.17
CA LEU A 690 11.87 19.34 24.00
C LEU A 690 13.26 19.98 23.86
N ALA A 691 13.96 19.67 22.77
CA ALA A 691 15.35 20.07 22.60
C ALA A 691 15.65 20.63 21.21
N SER A 692 16.54 21.63 21.16
CA SER A 692 17.02 22.27 19.94
C SER A 692 18.54 22.24 19.89
N GLY A 693 19.12 21.86 18.74
CA GLY A 693 20.56 21.95 18.46
C GLY A 693 21.02 23.36 18.03
N GLY A 694 20.08 24.27 17.77
CA GLY A 694 20.29 25.71 17.64
C GLY A 694 19.40 26.47 18.61
N ASP A 695 18.76 27.55 18.16
CA ASP A 695 17.83 28.33 18.96
C ASP A 695 16.51 27.58 19.21
N LEU A 696 15.89 27.82 20.36
CA LEU A 696 14.57 27.33 20.73
C LEU A 696 13.70 28.55 21.02
N LEU A 697 12.78 28.86 20.11
CA LEU A 697 11.83 29.97 20.26
C LEU A 697 10.44 29.39 20.47
N LEU A 698 9.86 29.61 21.64
CA LEU A 698 8.56 29.10 22.04
C LEU A 698 7.59 30.25 22.30
N ARG A 699 6.45 30.25 21.61
CA ARG A 699 5.29 31.11 21.87
C ARG A 699 4.11 30.22 22.21
N SER A 700 3.47 30.44 23.35
CA SER A 700 2.29 29.68 23.77
C SER A 700 1.38 30.51 24.69
N ALA A 701 0.16 30.06 24.98
CA ALA A 701 -0.66 30.67 26.02
C ALA A 701 -0.14 30.33 27.42
N SER A 702 0.29 29.09 27.62
CA SER A 702 0.90 28.62 28.87
C SER A 702 1.92 27.52 28.60
N VAL A 703 2.85 27.34 29.53
CA VAL A 703 3.83 26.25 29.50
C VAL A 703 3.79 25.50 30.84
N ASP A 704 3.47 24.22 30.81
CA ASP A 704 3.64 23.28 31.93
C ASP A 704 4.85 22.39 31.64
N ASN A 705 5.96 22.64 32.33
CA ASN A 705 7.22 21.91 32.22
C ASN A 705 7.53 21.10 33.50
N ARG A 706 6.51 20.68 34.25
CA ARG A 706 6.72 19.94 35.51
C ARG A 706 7.43 18.60 35.29
N GLY A 707 8.62 18.45 35.87
CA GLY A 707 9.50 17.29 35.69
C GLY A 707 10.17 17.17 34.31
N GLY A 708 9.71 17.95 33.32
CA GLY A 708 10.20 17.91 31.94
C GLY A 708 11.42 18.78 31.69
N LYS A 709 11.92 18.71 30.46
CA LYS A 709 13.13 19.43 30.02
C LYS A 709 12.85 20.24 28.76
N LEU A 710 13.12 21.55 28.80
CA LEU A 710 13.28 22.41 27.62
C LEU A 710 14.75 22.80 27.49
N VAL A 711 15.41 22.40 26.41
CA VAL A 711 16.87 22.55 26.24
C VAL A 711 17.23 23.18 24.91
N SER A 712 18.03 24.25 24.93
CA SER A 712 18.57 24.89 23.74
C SER A 712 20.10 24.86 23.73
N GLN A 713 20.70 24.49 22.60
CA GLN A 713 22.15 24.66 22.35
C GLN A 713 22.49 26.08 21.84
N GLY A 714 21.48 26.89 21.52
CA GLY A 714 21.59 28.31 21.21
C GLY A 714 20.87 29.16 22.26
N LEU A 715 20.08 30.14 21.81
CA LEU A 715 19.18 30.95 22.63
C LEU A 715 17.94 30.13 23.05
N LEU A 716 17.46 30.32 24.28
CA LEU A 716 16.13 29.88 24.71
C LEU A 716 15.24 31.12 24.91
N GLU A 717 14.23 31.29 24.06
CA GLU A 717 13.21 32.35 24.23
C GLU A 717 11.85 31.70 24.47
N ILE A 718 11.20 32.08 25.57
CA ILE A 718 9.83 31.66 25.90
C ILE A 718 8.97 32.90 26.08
N SER A 719 7.94 33.02 25.25
CA SER A 719 6.89 34.03 25.34
C SER A 719 5.57 33.33 25.66
N ALA A 720 5.08 33.45 26.89
CA ALA A 720 3.84 32.80 27.34
C ALA A 720 2.99 33.71 28.25
N GLY A 721 1.81 33.26 28.65
CA GLY A 721 1.02 33.90 29.72
C GLY A 721 1.41 33.40 31.12
N SER A 722 1.91 32.17 31.23
CA SER A 722 2.42 31.60 32.48
C SER A 722 3.37 30.44 32.19
N LEU A 723 4.26 30.15 33.14
CA LEU A 723 5.24 29.06 33.03
C LEU A 723 5.37 28.33 34.38
N ASP A 724 5.09 27.03 34.38
CA ASP A 724 5.31 26.14 35.51
C ASP A 724 6.49 25.21 35.23
N ASN A 725 7.63 25.47 35.86
CA ASN A 725 8.86 24.70 35.80
C ASN A 725 9.14 23.97 37.12
N SER A 726 8.08 23.66 37.89
CA SER A 726 8.24 23.02 39.19
C SER A 726 8.48 21.51 39.12
N ALA A 727 8.58 20.85 40.27
CA ALA A 727 8.73 19.40 40.39
C ALA A 727 9.89 18.84 39.57
N SER A 728 11.10 19.40 39.77
CA SER A 728 12.33 19.08 39.03
C SER A 728 12.30 19.42 37.53
N GLY A 729 11.40 20.32 37.11
CA GLY A 729 11.42 20.89 35.75
C GLY A 729 12.74 21.59 35.43
N THR A 730 13.22 21.46 34.19
CA THR A 730 14.47 22.06 33.73
C THR A 730 14.29 22.92 32.49
N LEU A 731 14.73 24.18 32.57
CA LEU A 731 14.98 25.06 31.43
C LEU A 731 16.49 25.28 31.30
N ALA A 732 17.07 24.93 30.16
CA ALA A 732 18.51 25.05 29.94
C ALA A 732 18.84 25.71 28.59
N SER A 733 19.79 26.64 28.60
CA SER A 733 20.33 27.30 27.41
C SER A 733 21.85 27.33 27.43
N GLN A 734 22.50 27.03 26.30
CA GLN A 734 23.94 27.24 26.15
C GLN A 734 24.31 28.71 25.99
N ALA A 735 23.46 29.50 25.30
CA ALA A 735 23.65 30.95 25.12
C ALA A 735 22.81 31.71 26.15
N GLY A 736 22.12 32.79 25.74
CA GLY A 736 21.20 33.54 26.59
C GLY A 736 19.86 32.85 26.81
N MET A 737 19.09 33.33 27.78
CA MET A 737 17.71 32.90 28.02
C MET A 737 16.80 34.12 28.27
N SER A 738 15.64 34.16 27.61
CA SER A 738 14.63 35.21 27.80
C SER A 738 13.26 34.60 28.08
N LEU A 739 12.67 34.94 29.22
CA LEU A 739 11.34 34.49 29.64
C LEU A 739 10.42 35.71 29.75
N ARG A 740 9.42 35.82 28.87
CA ARG A 740 8.42 36.91 28.86
C ARG A 740 7.03 36.32 29.10
N LEU A 741 6.46 36.56 30.29
CA LEU A 741 5.24 35.88 30.75
C LEU A 741 3.96 36.74 30.75
N GLY A 742 3.92 37.84 30.00
CA GLY A 742 2.69 38.64 29.81
C GLY A 742 2.03 39.19 31.09
N GLY A 743 2.73 39.20 32.23
CA GLY A 743 2.18 39.56 33.54
C GLY A 743 1.62 38.39 34.38
N GLY A 744 1.72 37.14 33.92
CA GLY A 744 1.39 35.96 34.72
C GLY A 744 2.57 35.38 35.50
N ALA A 745 2.36 34.22 36.12
CA ALA A 745 3.28 33.64 37.09
C ALA A 745 4.39 32.79 36.46
N LEU A 746 5.62 32.92 36.99
CA LEU A 746 6.70 31.95 36.86
C LEU A 746 6.75 31.10 38.14
N ARG A 747 6.49 29.80 38.03
CA ARG A 747 6.62 28.82 39.10
C ARG A 747 7.86 27.98 38.86
N ASN A 748 8.83 28.04 39.76
CA ASN A 748 10.09 27.31 39.69
C ASN A 748 10.40 26.59 41.02
N GLN A 749 9.36 26.33 41.82
CA GLN A 749 9.53 25.67 43.11
C GLN A 749 9.82 24.16 42.99
N GLN A 750 10.11 23.49 44.11
CA GLN A 750 10.30 22.02 44.18
C GLN A 750 11.41 21.53 43.23
N ASP A 751 12.63 22.00 43.44
CA ASP A 751 13.83 21.65 42.67
C ASP A 751 13.79 22.05 41.18
N GLY A 752 12.96 23.04 40.83
CA GLY A 752 12.93 23.63 39.49
C GLY A 752 14.27 24.30 39.15
N LEU A 753 14.79 24.05 37.95
CA LEU A 753 16.06 24.58 37.47
C LEU A 753 15.87 25.43 36.21
N ILE A 754 16.31 26.68 36.27
CA ILE A 754 16.40 27.60 35.13
C ILE A 754 17.87 28.03 35.02
N PHE A 755 18.56 27.60 33.96
CA PHE A 755 19.99 27.80 33.83
C PHE A 755 20.45 28.23 32.44
N SER A 756 21.22 29.33 32.38
CA SER A 756 21.98 29.77 31.20
C SER A 756 23.48 29.51 31.40
N GLN A 757 24.08 28.71 30.52
CA GLN A 757 25.44 28.19 30.69
C GLN A 757 26.56 29.18 30.32
N ALA A 758 26.37 30.00 29.29
CA ALA A 758 27.35 31.01 28.89
C ALA A 758 26.79 32.44 28.82
N GLY A 759 25.46 32.60 28.85
CA GLY A 759 24.79 33.88 28.62
C GLY A 759 24.11 34.49 29.85
N ALA A 760 23.32 35.53 29.58
CA ALA A 760 22.45 36.18 30.54
C ALA A 760 21.07 35.50 30.62
N LEU A 761 20.39 35.69 31.74
CA LEU A 761 18.99 35.30 31.96
C LEU A 761 18.14 36.57 32.19
N ASP A 762 17.20 36.83 31.30
CA ASP A 762 16.23 37.91 31.39
C ASP A 762 14.84 37.33 31.70
N VAL A 763 14.23 37.73 32.82
CA VAL A 763 12.89 37.30 33.25
C VAL A 763 11.96 38.49 33.39
N GLN A 764 10.80 38.43 32.73
CA GLN A 764 9.69 39.38 32.88
C GLN A 764 8.41 38.62 33.23
N ALA A 765 7.90 38.80 34.44
CA ALA A 765 6.73 38.07 34.95
C ALA A 765 5.89 38.92 35.92
N GLY A 766 4.65 38.53 36.18
CA GLY A 766 3.80 39.15 37.22
C GLY A 766 4.21 38.73 38.62
N SER A 767 4.56 37.47 38.81
CA SER A 767 5.06 36.92 40.08
C SER A 767 6.08 35.82 39.81
N LEU A 768 6.95 35.57 40.78
CA LEU A 768 7.94 34.48 40.73
C LEU A 768 7.91 33.69 42.05
N ASP A 769 7.54 32.42 41.99
CA ASP A 769 7.73 31.45 43.09
C ASP A 769 8.96 30.59 42.77
N ASN A 770 10.08 30.85 43.45
CA ASN A 770 11.34 30.13 43.33
C ASN A 770 11.67 29.35 44.62
N ARG A 771 10.67 28.92 45.39
CA ARG A 771 10.91 28.21 46.65
C ARG A 771 11.58 26.86 46.42
N GLN A 772 12.75 26.63 47.03
CA GLN A 772 13.57 25.43 46.75
C GLN A 772 13.96 25.30 45.27
N GLY A 773 13.88 26.38 44.49
CA GLY A 773 14.23 26.42 43.08
C GLY A 773 15.58 27.10 42.84
N THR A 774 16.12 26.96 41.62
CA THR A 774 17.36 27.63 41.20
C THR A 774 17.16 28.38 39.88
N LEU A 775 17.41 29.69 39.88
CA LEU A 775 17.66 30.50 38.68
C LEU A 775 19.15 30.86 38.67
N GLN A 776 19.85 30.47 37.61
CA GLN A 776 21.29 30.65 37.50
C GLN A 776 21.70 31.11 36.09
N ALA A 777 22.60 32.08 36.03
CA ALA A 777 23.23 32.49 34.77
C ALA A 777 24.74 32.62 34.95
N GLN A 778 25.47 32.31 33.88
CA GLN A 778 26.89 32.61 33.82
C GLN A 778 27.13 34.12 33.70
N GLY A 779 26.34 34.82 32.87
CA GLY A 779 26.29 36.26 32.73
C GLY A 779 25.29 36.92 33.69
N ASP A 780 24.74 38.06 33.27
CA ASP A 780 23.79 38.84 34.07
C ASP A 780 22.47 38.07 34.31
N ASN A 781 21.93 38.20 35.52
CA ASN A 781 20.56 37.83 35.85
C ASN A 781 19.74 39.11 35.99
N ARG A 782 18.80 39.35 35.07
CA ARG A 782 17.88 40.49 35.13
C ARG A 782 16.45 40.01 35.33
N LEU A 783 15.88 40.36 36.48
CA LEU A 783 14.54 39.94 36.89
C LEU A 783 13.66 41.18 37.05
N ARG A 784 12.59 41.27 36.25
CA ARG A 784 11.55 42.30 36.34
C ARG A 784 10.22 41.64 36.69
N ILE A 785 9.89 41.66 37.97
CA ILE A 785 8.70 41.00 38.54
C ILE A 785 7.70 42.08 38.96
N GLY A 786 6.47 42.02 38.44
CA GLY A 786 5.45 43.05 38.73
C GLY A 786 4.95 43.04 40.17
N GLY A 787 4.95 41.87 40.82
CA GLY A 787 4.41 41.62 42.16
C GLY A 787 5.41 40.89 43.05
N ALA A 788 4.94 39.85 43.75
CA ALA A 788 5.77 39.11 44.71
C ALA A 788 6.81 38.21 44.03
N LEU A 789 8.03 38.25 44.57
CA LEU A 789 9.08 37.27 44.33
C LEU A 789 9.33 36.50 45.64
N ASP A 790 9.04 35.21 45.64
CA ASP A 790 9.31 34.29 46.74
C ASP A 790 10.52 33.42 46.38
N ASN A 791 11.59 33.53 47.15
CA ASN A 791 12.84 32.81 47.02
C ASN A 791 13.17 32.02 48.30
N GLN A 792 12.17 31.64 49.10
CA GLN A 792 12.42 30.92 50.36
C GLN A 792 13.10 29.56 50.10
N GLY A 793 14.29 29.38 50.69
CA GLY A 793 15.15 28.21 50.43
C GLY A 793 15.59 28.05 48.96
N GLY A 794 15.32 29.04 48.12
CA GLY A 794 15.70 29.07 46.70
C GLY A 794 17.04 29.76 46.46
N ARG A 795 17.49 29.73 45.20
CA ARG A 795 18.74 30.35 44.77
C ARG A 795 18.55 31.20 43.51
N LEU A 796 18.97 32.46 43.58
CA LEU A 796 19.18 33.35 42.43
C LEU A 796 20.67 33.67 42.32
N ASP A 797 21.34 33.18 41.27
CA ASP A 797 22.80 33.18 41.19
C ASP A 797 23.33 33.66 39.84
N SER A 798 24.02 34.81 39.84
CA SER A 798 24.82 35.28 38.71
C SER A 798 26.30 34.99 38.97
N ARG A 799 26.85 34.01 38.24
CA ARG A 799 28.18 33.45 38.56
C ARG A 799 29.35 34.35 38.17
N ALA A 800 29.23 35.06 37.05
CA ALA A 800 30.25 35.99 36.56
C ALA A 800 29.69 37.36 36.15
N GLY A 801 28.37 37.57 36.24
CA GLY A 801 27.71 38.83 35.93
C GLY A 801 27.05 39.47 37.15
N ASN A 802 26.11 40.37 36.86
CA ASN A 802 25.36 41.15 37.83
C ASN A 802 23.98 40.56 38.12
N LEU A 803 23.44 40.86 39.29
CA LEU A 803 22.05 40.55 39.64
C LEU A 803 21.23 41.85 39.70
N ASP A 804 20.40 42.10 38.68
CA ASP A 804 19.52 43.27 38.54
C ASP A 804 18.06 42.87 38.80
N LEU A 805 17.58 43.11 40.02
CA LEU A 805 16.28 42.64 40.49
C LEU A 805 15.33 43.80 40.77
N GLN A 806 14.15 43.73 40.16
CA GLN A 806 13.01 44.58 40.48
C GLN A 806 11.80 43.71 40.84
N SER A 807 11.17 43.96 41.99
CA SER A 807 9.93 43.29 42.40
C SER A 807 8.99 44.22 43.19
N GLY A 808 7.74 43.82 43.40
CA GLY A 808 6.82 44.49 44.33
C GLY A 808 7.13 44.15 45.79
N SER A 809 7.48 42.90 46.05
CA SER A 809 8.06 42.42 47.31
C SER A 809 9.05 41.30 47.01
N LEU A 810 10.04 41.11 47.88
CA LEU A 810 11.01 40.03 47.80
C LEU A 810 11.10 39.32 49.14
N ASP A 811 10.79 38.02 49.15
CA ASP A 811 11.05 37.13 50.28
C ASP A 811 12.23 36.21 49.93
N ASN A 812 13.39 36.46 50.52
CA ASN A 812 14.60 35.65 50.45
C ASN A 812 14.85 34.90 51.77
N GLY A 813 13.79 34.62 52.53
CA GLY A 813 13.90 34.03 53.86
C GLY A 813 14.21 32.53 53.85
N ALA A 814 14.26 31.94 55.05
CA ALA A 814 14.32 30.49 55.27
C ALA A 814 15.40 29.75 54.44
N GLY A 815 16.63 30.30 54.40
CA GLY A 815 17.75 29.73 53.64
C GLY A 815 17.84 30.17 52.18
N GLY A 816 17.03 31.16 51.75
CA GLY A 816 17.13 31.74 50.41
C GLY A 816 18.50 32.38 50.13
N VAL A 817 18.96 32.30 48.88
CA VAL A 817 20.26 32.83 48.45
C VAL A 817 20.12 33.76 47.25
N LEU A 818 20.61 34.98 47.39
CA LEU A 818 20.90 35.92 46.30
C LEU A 818 22.41 36.07 46.17
N ASN A 819 22.98 35.75 45.02
CA ASN A 819 24.43 35.71 44.83
C ASN A 819 24.87 36.38 43.53
N SER A 820 25.80 37.33 43.64
CA SER A 820 26.57 37.90 42.54
C SER A 820 28.01 38.13 43.00
N ALA A 821 28.68 37.08 43.46
CA ALA A 821 29.98 37.19 44.14
C ALA A 821 31.10 37.83 43.28
N LYS A 822 30.93 37.91 41.96
CA LYS A 822 31.85 38.56 41.02
C LYS A 822 31.31 39.85 40.39
N GLY A 823 30.08 40.24 40.69
CA GLY A 823 29.39 41.39 40.10
C GLY A 823 28.66 42.21 41.15
N TRP A 824 27.90 43.22 40.71
CA TRP A 824 27.04 43.98 41.61
C TRP A 824 25.65 43.35 41.70
N LEU A 825 24.99 43.59 42.83
CA LEU A 825 23.57 43.30 42.99
C LEU A 825 22.81 44.61 43.21
N LYS A 826 21.85 44.87 42.33
CA LYS A 826 20.91 45.98 42.43
C LYS A 826 19.52 45.42 42.72
N LEU A 827 18.92 45.89 43.80
CA LEU A 827 17.60 45.47 44.24
C LEU A 827 16.69 46.69 44.38
N VAL A 828 15.57 46.69 43.67
CA VAL A 828 14.48 47.65 43.82
C VAL A 828 13.21 46.89 44.18
N THR A 829 12.72 47.07 45.40
CA THR A 829 11.53 46.36 45.90
C THR A 829 10.70 47.21 46.87
N GLY A 830 9.48 46.77 47.18
CA GLY A 830 8.70 47.29 48.29
C GLY A 830 9.29 46.80 49.61
N LEU A 831 8.93 45.58 50.01
CA LEU A 831 9.50 44.89 51.18
C LEU A 831 10.62 43.95 50.73
N PHE A 832 11.77 43.99 51.41
CA PHE A 832 12.82 42.99 51.27
C PHE A 832 12.95 42.17 52.56
N ASP A 833 12.46 40.93 52.54
CA ASP A 833 12.70 39.97 53.62
C ASP A 833 13.91 39.10 53.27
N ASN A 834 14.96 39.15 54.07
CA ASN A 834 16.18 38.35 53.99
C ASN A 834 16.37 37.57 55.30
N SER A 835 15.30 37.32 56.05
CA SER A 835 15.38 36.71 57.38
C SER A 835 15.82 35.24 57.28
N ALA A 836 16.90 34.86 57.97
CA ALA A 836 17.59 33.59 57.79
C ALA A 836 18.05 33.29 56.34
N GLY A 837 18.16 34.33 55.50
CA GLY A 837 18.64 34.25 54.11
C GLY A 837 20.08 34.75 53.96
N VAL A 838 20.65 34.55 52.77
CA VAL A 838 21.96 35.06 52.39
C VAL A 838 21.83 35.91 51.13
N THR A 839 22.29 37.15 51.21
CA THR A 839 22.42 38.06 50.07
C THR A 839 23.85 38.58 50.02
N GLN A 840 24.54 38.28 48.94
CA GLN A 840 25.94 38.67 48.78
C GLN A 840 26.31 39.04 47.34
N ALA A 841 27.18 40.04 47.19
CA ALA A 841 27.74 40.44 45.90
C ALA A 841 29.07 41.20 46.07
N GLN A 842 29.75 41.54 44.97
CA GLN A 842 30.92 42.43 45.04
C GLN A 842 30.54 43.81 45.61
N SER A 843 29.38 44.34 45.21
CA SER A 843 28.76 45.53 45.79
C SER A 843 27.24 45.41 45.78
N LEU A 844 26.58 46.06 46.73
CA LEU A 844 25.13 46.01 46.92
C LEU A 844 24.53 47.42 46.79
N GLU A 845 23.47 47.54 45.99
CA GLU A 845 22.61 48.73 45.92
C GLU A 845 21.16 48.31 46.16
N ILE A 846 20.60 48.63 47.32
CA ILE A 846 19.27 48.18 47.74
C ILE A 846 18.37 49.39 47.97
N ARG A 847 17.22 49.43 47.28
CA ARG A 847 16.13 50.36 47.52
C ARG A 847 14.87 49.56 47.88
N ALA A 848 14.46 49.63 49.16
CA ALA A 848 13.31 48.91 49.69
C ALA A 848 12.30 49.88 50.33
N GLY A 849 11.25 50.24 49.59
CA GLY A 849 10.35 51.34 50.00
C GLY A 849 9.54 51.09 51.28
N GLN A 850 9.31 49.83 51.66
CA GLN A 850 8.48 49.42 52.80
C GLN A 850 9.30 48.82 53.96
N GLY A 851 10.59 48.55 53.76
CA GLY A 851 11.46 48.00 54.80
C GLY A 851 12.38 46.89 54.31
N VAL A 852 13.43 46.65 55.09
CA VAL A 852 14.32 45.48 54.99
C VAL A 852 14.25 44.70 56.30
N ARG A 853 13.99 43.39 56.21
CA ARG A 853 14.13 42.45 57.33
C ARG A 853 15.33 41.55 57.06
N ASN A 854 16.27 41.50 57.99
CA ASN A 854 17.49 40.70 57.91
C ASN A 854 17.70 39.92 59.21
N GLN A 855 16.61 39.52 59.86
CA GLN A 855 16.66 38.82 61.14
C GLN A 855 17.33 37.47 60.97
N GLN A 856 18.40 37.18 61.73
CA GLN A 856 19.23 35.97 61.55
C GLN A 856 19.79 35.77 60.13
N GLY A 857 19.66 36.76 59.25
CA GLY A 857 20.11 36.72 57.86
C GLY A 857 21.52 37.26 57.69
N HIS A 858 22.03 37.18 56.46
CA HIS A 858 23.31 37.73 56.06
C HIS A 858 23.15 38.63 54.83
N LEU A 859 23.63 39.86 54.94
CA LEU A 859 23.67 40.84 53.86
C LEU A 859 25.09 41.39 53.72
N SER A 860 25.82 41.04 52.66
CA SER A 860 27.26 41.29 52.57
C SER A 860 27.73 41.80 51.21
N ALA A 861 28.43 42.93 51.18
CA ALA A 861 29.26 43.34 50.05
C ALA A 861 30.69 42.81 50.24
N LEU A 862 31.09 41.83 49.42
CA LEU A 862 32.31 41.05 49.58
C LEU A 862 33.59 41.84 49.31
N GLY A 863 33.54 42.88 48.47
CA GLY A 863 34.74 43.66 48.13
C GLY A 863 34.48 45.13 47.77
N GLY A 864 33.28 45.63 48.04
CA GLY A 864 32.86 46.98 47.67
C GLY A 864 31.83 47.54 48.64
N ASP A 865 31.06 48.51 48.16
CA ASP A 865 30.08 49.23 48.97
C ASP A 865 28.77 48.45 49.12
N ASN A 866 28.11 48.63 50.26
CA ASN A 866 26.75 48.22 50.51
C ASN A 866 25.91 49.47 50.79
N ARG A 867 25.09 49.90 49.83
CA ARG A 867 24.27 51.12 49.91
C ARG A 867 22.80 50.74 50.00
N ILE A 868 22.15 51.16 51.07
CA ILE A 868 20.79 50.76 51.40
C ILE A 868 19.94 52.00 51.64
N VAL A 869 18.82 52.10 50.93
CA VAL A 869 17.79 53.11 51.13
C VAL A 869 16.49 52.38 51.48
N THR A 870 15.98 52.59 52.68
CA THR A 870 14.80 51.86 53.17
C THR A 870 14.01 52.67 54.19
N ALA A 871 12.73 52.36 54.39
CA ALA A 871 11.96 52.94 55.50
C ALA A 871 12.51 52.43 56.84
N ASP A 872 12.37 51.14 57.13
CA ASP A 872 12.93 50.51 58.31
C ASP A 872 13.93 49.42 57.92
N PHE A 873 14.93 49.18 58.76
CA PHE A 873 15.86 48.07 58.61
C PHE A 873 15.95 47.30 59.93
N ASP A 874 15.56 46.03 59.90
CA ASP A 874 15.64 45.12 61.03
C ASP A 874 16.79 44.12 60.83
N ASN A 875 17.82 44.19 61.67
CA ASN A 875 19.01 43.36 61.65
C ASN A 875 19.13 42.45 62.90
N GLN A 876 18.05 42.20 63.65
CA GLN A 876 18.14 41.47 64.91
C GLN A 876 18.72 40.05 64.72
N GLY A 877 19.84 39.76 65.39
CA GLY A 877 20.58 38.50 65.23
C GLY A 877 21.20 38.26 63.84
N GLY A 878 21.09 39.22 62.92
CA GLY A 878 21.60 39.14 61.54
C GLY A 878 22.99 39.75 61.37
N GLY A 879 23.59 39.52 60.21
CA GLY A 879 24.87 40.08 59.78
C GLY A 879 24.69 41.09 58.63
N LEU A 880 25.27 42.28 58.78
CA LEU A 880 25.30 43.34 57.78
C LEU A 880 26.76 43.77 57.54
N TYR A 881 27.28 43.50 56.35
CA TYR A 881 28.71 43.65 56.07
C TYR A 881 29.01 44.41 54.78
N ALA A 882 30.14 45.13 54.76
CA ALA A 882 30.71 45.70 53.54
C ALA A 882 32.23 45.87 53.64
N SER A 883 33.00 45.38 52.67
CA SER A 883 34.45 45.65 52.64
C SER A 883 34.79 47.13 52.40
N GLY A 884 33.91 47.88 51.73
CA GLY A 884 34.05 49.31 51.49
C GLY A 884 33.18 50.17 52.43
N LEU A 885 32.33 51.01 51.84
CA LEU A 885 31.34 51.79 52.57
C LEU A 885 30.07 50.98 52.81
N LEU A 886 29.62 50.90 54.05
CA LEU A 886 28.25 50.54 54.41
C LEU A 886 27.45 51.82 54.67
N SER A 887 26.52 52.13 53.77
CA SER A 887 25.63 53.29 53.88
C SER A 887 24.19 52.86 54.06
N LEU A 888 23.51 53.45 55.05
CA LEU A 888 22.10 53.24 55.32
C LEU A 888 21.37 54.58 55.45
N ASP A 889 20.42 54.83 54.56
CA ASP A 889 19.50 55.98 54.62
C ASP A 889 18.07 55.49 54.88
N GLY A 890 17.44 55.98 55.95
CA GLY A 890 16.10 55.54 56.34
C GLY A 890 15.47 56.16 57.58
N GLN A 891 14.41 55.54 58.09
CA GLN A 891 13.73 55.95 59.33
C GLN A 891 14.35 55.29 60.56
N ARG A 892 14.39 53.95 60.62
CA ARG A 892 14.86 53.23 61.82
C ARG A 892 15.80 52.09 61.48
N PHE A 893 16.78 51.87 62.36
CA PHE A 893 17.67 50.71 62.31
C PHE A 893 17.56 49.91 63.61
N LEU A 894 17.13 48.66 63.53
CA LEU A 894 16.97 47.75 64.67
C LEU A 894 18.05 46.67 64.63
N ASN A 895 19.13 46.87 65.37
CA ASN A 895 20.23 45.91 65.54
C ASN A 895 20.23 45.21 66.91
N GLN A 896 19.18 45.46 67.69
CA GLN A 896 19.09 45.03 69.08
C GLN A 896 18.93 43.51 69.26
N GLY A 897 19.27 43.00 70.44
CA GLY A 897 18.98 41.63 70.87
C GLY A 897 18.08 41.61 72.11
N ALA A 898 17.53 40.43 72.42
CA ALA A 898 16.87 40.22 73.72
C ALA A 898 17.89 40.04 74.86
N ALA A 899 19.08 39.52 74.54
CA ALA A 899 20.21 39.35 75.46
C ALA A 899 21.56 39.54 74.75
N ALA A 900 22.64 39.63 75.52
CA ALA A 900 24.01 39.68 74.99
C ALA A 900 24.29 38.53 74.01
N GLY A 901 24.90 38.84 72.87
CA GLY A 901 25.22 37.87 71.82
C GLY A 901 24.08 37.52 70.85
N GLN A 902 22.85 38.01 71.11
CA GLN A 902 21.70 37.83 70.23
C GLN A 902 21.38 39.07 69.37
N GLY A 903 22.07 40.19 69.60
CA GLY A 903 21.97 41.36 68.74
C GLY A 903 22.61 41.13 67.38
N GLY A 904 22.27 41.99 66.43
CA GLY A 904 22.85 41.93 65.09
C GLY A 904 24.32 42.39 65.08
N LYS A 905 25.03 41.97 64.04
CA LYS A 905 26.43 42.30 63.79
C LYS A 905 26.53 43.13 62.54
N VAL A 906 27.16 44.29 62.66
CA VAL A 906 27.42 45.21 61.55
C VAL A 906 28.93 45.44 61.48
N GLY A 907 29.51 45.23 60.29
CA GLY A 907 30.95 45.38 60.09
C GLY A 907 31.26 45.99 58.74
N ALA A 908 32.04 47.07 58.69
CA ALA A 908 32.47 47.62 57.40
C ALA A 908 33.81 48.36 57.41
N GLY A 909 34.38 48.58 56.23
CA GLY A 909 35.54 49.47 56.06
C GLY A 909 35.24 50.91 56.54
N ARG A 910 34.06 51.41 56.18
CA ARG A 910 33.44 52.65 56.71
C ARG A 910 31.95 52.45 56.93
N ILE A 911 31.41 53.04 57.99
CA ILE A 911 29.96 53.04 58.27
C ILE A 911 29.45 54.47 58.22
N ASP A 912 28.40 54.71 57.42
CA ASP A 912 27.69 55.99 57.31
C ASP A 912 26.17 55.77 57.36
N PHE A 913 25.58 55.93 58.54
CA PHE A 913 24.14 55.80 58.75
C PHE A 913 23.49 57.17 58.89
N SER A 914 22.51 57.44 58.05
CA SER A 914 21.66 58.63 58.10
C SER A 914 20.22 58.22 58.34
N LEU A 915 19.78 58.31 59.61
CA LEU A 915 18.46 57.89 60.05
C LEU A 915 17.65 59.09 60.52
N ALA A 916 16.40 59.20 60.05
CA ALA A 916 15.46 60.21 60.54
C ALA A 916 14.89 59.88 61.94
N GLY A 917 14.88 58.60 62.31
CA GLY A 917 14.36 58.07 63.58
C GLY A 917 15.44 57.38 64.41
N ALA A 918 15.08 56.32 65.13
CA ALA A 918 15.95 55.70 66.13
C ALA A 918 16.90 54.63 65.56
N LEU A 919 18.13 54.60 66.08
CA LEU A 919 19.10 53.52 65.96
C LEU A 919 19.09 52.71 67.26
N ALA A 920 18.55 51.49 67.23
CA ALA A 920 18.52 50.59 68.38
C ALA A 920 19.59 49.50 68.26
N ASN A 921 20.65 49.62 69.04
CA ASN A 921 21.81 48.71 69.10
C ASN A 921 21.94 47.98 70.45
N ARG A 922 20.87 47.87 71.25
CA ARG A 922 20.94 47.18 72.54
C ARG A 922 21.42 45.74 72.39
N PHE A 923 22.52 45.36 73.04
CA PHE A 923 23.20 44.05 72.86
C PHE A 923 23.70 43.72 71.44
N GLY A 924 23.66 44.69 70.51
CA GLY A 924 24.16 44.56 69.15
C GLY A 924 25.58 45.10 69.00
N GLN A 925 26.18 44.90 67.83
CA GLN A 925 27.54 45.37 67.51
C GLN A 925 27.56 46.12 66.17
N LEU A 926 28.14 47.32 66.17
CA LEU A 926 28.60 48.02 64.97
C LEU A 926 30.10 48.24 65.08
N GLU A 927 30.85 47.82 64.07
CA GLU A 927 32.31 47.96 64.02
C GLU A 927 32.77 48.48 62.65
N SER A 928 33.50 49.58 62.66
CA SER A 928 34.14 50.15 61.48
C SER A 928 35.66 49.98 61.53
N GLU A 929 36.29 49.65 60.40
CA GLU A 929 37.75 49.60 60.29
C GLU A 929 38.38 51.00 60.25
N SER A 930 37.66 52.02 59.76
CA SER A 930 38.12 53.40 59.68
C SER A 930 37.08 54.37 60.23
N GLU A 931 36.17 54.91 59.44
CA GLU A 931 35.22 55.94 59.87
C GLU A 931 33.88 55.36 60.36
N LEU A 932 33.34 55.90 61.45
CA LEU A 932 32.03 55.53 61.98
C LEU A 932 31.16 56.78 62.12
N HIS A 933 30.28 57.03 61.15
CA HIS A 933 29.36 58.15 61.12
C HIS A 933 27.93 57.66 61.33
N LEU A 934 27.29 58.13 62.41
CA LEU A 934 25.94 57.75 62.78
C LEU A 934 25.12 59.01 63.04
N ARG A 935 24.07 59.24 62.24
CA ARG A 935 23.07 60.28 62.46
C ARG A 935 21.72 59.62 62.72
N ALA A 936 21.07 59.95 63.82
CA ALA A 936 19.76 59.40 64.21
C ALA A 936 19.00 60.38 65.13
N ALA A 937 17.68 60.27 65.26
CA ALA A 937 16.94 61.02 66.27
C ALA A 937 17.32 60.60 67.70
N ALA A 938 17.57 59.30 67.90
CA ALA A 938 18.06 58.73 69.15
C ALA A 938 18.90 57.48 68.87
N ILE A 939 19.94 57.25 69.67
CA ILE A 939 20.80 56.07 69.59
C ILE A 939 20.71 55.32 70.93
N ASP A 940 20.20 54.09 70.92
CA ASP A 940 20.20 53.19 72.09
C ASP A 940 21.28 52.12 71.91
N ASN A 941 22.43 52.31 72.54
CA ASN A 941 23.53 51.36 72.61
C ASN A 941 23.59 50.62 73.97
N SER A 942 22.47 50.50 74.69
CA SER A 942 22.49 49.88 76.02
C SER A 942 22.96 48.43 75.97
N GLY A 943 23.99 48.05 76.74
CA GLY A 943 24.60 46.71 76.66
C GLY A 943 25.19 46.34 75.29
N GLY A 944 25.22 47.27 74.32
CA GLY A 944 25.70 47.09 72.95
C GLY A 944 27.13 47.57 72.76
N SER A 945 27.61 47.51 71.52
CA SER A 945 28.97 47.89 71.14
C SER A 945 28.99 48.72 69.85
N LEU A 946 29.60 49.90 69.91
CA LEU A 946 29.92 50.77 68.78
C LEU A 946 31.44 50.94 68.74
N ARG A 947 32.09 50.54 67.64
CA ARG A 947 33.55 50.49 67.56
C ARG A 947 34.07 51.10 66.25
N ALA A 948 35.15 51.86 66.34
CA ALA A 948 35.95 52.29 65.18
C ALA A 948 37.42 51.97 65.45
N LEU A 949 38.03 51.13 64.63
CA LEU A 949 39.36 50.56 64.89
C LEU A 949 40.52 51.33 64.24
N GLY A 950 40.23 52.18 63.25
CA GLY A 950 41.23 52.90 62.47
C GLY A 950 41.85 54.05 63.25
N ARG A 951 43.16 54.28 63.11
CA ARG A 951 43.88 55.36 63.82
C ARG A 951 43.74 56.76 63.21
N SER A 952 43.13 56.85 62.04
CA SER A 952 42.85 58.08 61.29
C SER A 952 41.35 58.19 61.01
N GLY A 953 40.90 59.35 60.53
CA GLY A 953 39.47 59.60 60.29
C GLY A 953 38.74 60.04 61.56
N SER A 954 37.41 59.95 61.53
CA SER A 954 36.56 60.39 62.63
C SER A 954 35.45 59.39 62.94
N THR A 955 35.15 59.26 64.22
CA THR A 955 33.88 58.70 64.70
C THR A 955 32.96 59.87 65.01
N ARG A 956 31.84 59.99 64.32
CA ARG A 956 30.87 61.08 64.50
C ARG A 956 29.49 60.53 64.81
N LEU A 957 28.96 60.87 65.99
CA LEU A 957 27.59 60.53 66.38
C LEU A 957 26.77 61.82 66.51
N VAL A 958 25.70 61.93 65.72
CA VAL A 958 24.76 63.06 65.75
C VAL A 958 23.39 62.55 66.17
N ALA A 959 22.94 62.90 67.38
CA ALA A 959 21.63 62.45 67.88
C ALA A 959 20.96 63.36 68.90
N GLY A 960 19.63 63.28 69.00
CA GLY A 960 18.87 63.91 70.09
C GLY A 960 19.23 63.33 71.46
N GLY A 961 19.58 62.04 71.52
CA GLY A 961 20.16 61.41 72.71
C GLY A 961 20.91 60.11 72.41
N LEU A 962 21.95 59.82 73.20
CA LEU A 962 22.69 58.55 73.21
C LEU A 962 22.52 57.86 74.57
N ASN A 963 21.91 56.67 74.58
CA ASN A 963 21.89 55.76 75.72
C ASN A 963 22.96 54.68 75.55
N ASN A 964 24.08 54.82 76.24
CA ASN A 964 25.19 53.87 76.30
C ASN A 964 25.23 53.11 77.64
N ALA A 965 24.13 53.01 78.39
CA ALA A 965 24.13 52.32 79.68
C ALA A 965 24.56 50.85 79.55
N TYR A 966 25.54 50.42 80.34
CA TYR A 966 26.20 49.10 80.23
C TYR A 966 26.79 48.76 78.85
N GLY A 967 26.82 49.73 77.92
CA GLY A 967 27.33 49.58 76.56
C GLY A 967 28.77 50.02 76.41
N VAL A 968 29.29 49.83 75.21
CA VAL A 968 30.67 50.18 74.83
C VAL A 968 30.64 51.07 73.59
N LEU A 969 31.30 52.23 73.66
CA LEU A 969 31.66 53.06 72.53
C LEU A 969 33.19 53.19 72.49
N GLU A 970 33.84 52.55 71.52
CA GLU A 970 35.29 52.54 71.36
C GLU A 970 35.68 53.21 70.04
N SER A 971 36.60 54.16 70.08
CA SER A 971 37.13 54.78 68.88
C SER A 971 38.64 54.93 68.96
N ALA A 972 39.34 54.34 68.00
CA ALA A 972 40.75 54.57 67.76
C ALA A 972 40.99 55.73 66.78
N ASN A 973 39.93 56.30 66.20
CA ASN A 973 40.03 57.37 65.20
C ASN A 973 40.78 58.58 65.74
N GLN A 974 41.24 59.44 64.83
CA GLN A 974 41.89 60.68 65.23
C GLN A 974 40.94 61.54 66.07
N ASP A 975 39.68 61.64 65.64
CA ASP A 975 38.64 62.43 66.28
C ASP A 975 37.43 61.57 66.68
N LEU A 976 36.90 61.82 67.87
CA LEU A 976 35.58 61.35 68.31
C LEU A 976 34.70 62.58 68.55
N ASP A 977 33.70 62.77 67.71
CA ASP A 977 32.79 63.92 67.67
C ASP A 977 31.37 63.48 68.06
N LEU A 978 30.93 63.86 69.26
CA LEU A 978 29.63 63.51 69.84
C LEU A 978 28.72 64.74 69.90
N GLN A 979 27.90 64.90 68.86
CA GLN A 979 26.91 65.97 68.74
C GLN A 979 25.57 65.49 69.28
N LEU A 980 25.40 65.58 70.60
CA LEU A 980 24.30 64.94 71.34
C LEU A 980 23.43 65.94 72.09
N GLY A 981 22.11 65.76 72.06
CA GLY A 981 21.16 66.49 72.92
C GLY A 981 21.15 65.99 74.38
N SER A 982 21.36 64.69 74.60
CA SER A 982 21.53 64.07 75.92
C SER A 982 22.45 62.84 75.89
N LEU A 983 23.22 62.58 76.94
CA LEU A 983 24.05 61.39 77.09
C LEU A 983 23.73 60.63 78.40
N ALA A 984 23.39 59.34 78.30
CA ALA A 984 23.26 58.43 79.42
C ALA A 984 24.28 57.28 79.26
N ASN A 985 25.20 57.12 80.22
CA ASN A 985 26.33 56.20 80.15
C ASN A 985 26.52 55.41 81.46
N ALA A 986 25.50 55.32 82.31
CA ALA A 986 25.58 54.60 83.58
C ALA A 986 26.02 53.13 83.39
N GLY A 987 27.10 52.72 84.06
CA GLY A 987 27.69 51.39 83.92
C GLY A 987 28.30 51.07 82.54
N GLY A 988 28.29 52.03 81.60
CA GLY A 988 28.86 51.90 80.26
C GLY A 988 30.25 52.51 80.13
N ARG A 989 30.91 52.27 78.99
CA ARG A 989 32.26 52.74 78.69
C ARG A 989 32.31 53.49 77.37
N ILE A 990 32.92 54.67 77.38
CA ILE A 990 33.33 55.43 76.18
C ILE A 990 34.85 55.53 76.20
N LEU A 991 35.52 54.98 75.18
CA LEU A 991 36.97 54.95 75.06
C LEU A 991 37.41 55.55 73.73
N HIS A 992 38.24 56.58 73.77
CA HIS A 992 38.83 57.24 72.61
C HIS A 992 40.37 57.21 72.69
N THR A 993 41.00 56.26 72.02
CA THR A 993 42.47 56.15 72.04
C THR A 993 43.17 57.08 71.04
N GLY A 994 42.40 57.84 70.25
CA GLY A 994 42.90 58.89 69.37
C GLY A 994 43.51 60.08 70.10
N ASN A 995 44.42 60.78 69.40
CA ASN A 995 45.13 61.93 69.94
C ASN A 995 44.51 63.28 69.53
N GLY A 996 43.43 63.28 68.74
CA GLY A 996 42.74 64.47 68.29
C GLY A 996 41.66 64.94 69.26
N THR A 997 40.53 65.40 68.71
CA THR A 997 39.44 65.99 69.47
C THR A 997 38.54 64.92 70.07
N PHE A 998 38.26 65.04 71.37
CA PHE A 998 37.18 64.32 72.04
C PHE A 998 36.03 65.31 72.22
N GLY A 999 35.29 65.53 71.13
CA GLY A 999 34.20 66.49 71.06
C GLY A 999 32.99 66.00 71.85
N LEU A 1000 32.90 66.39 73.11
CA LEU A 1000 31.75 66.12 73.97
C LEU A 1000 31.44 67.37 74.80
N ASP A 1001 30.18 67.79 74.80
CA ASP A 1001 29.73 68.97 75.55
C ASP A 1001 29.88 68.76 77.07
N SER A 1002 30.39 69.77 77.79
CA SER A 1002 30.63 69.68 79.24
C SER A 1002 29.35 69.33 80.02
N GLY A 1003 28.18 69.83 79.60
CA GLY A 1003 26.89 69.53 80.21
C GLY A 1003 26.46 68.07 80.06
N GLN A 1004 26.96 67.37 79.04
CA GLN A 1004 26.73 65.94 78.85
C GLN A 1004 27.68 65.10 79.70
N VAL A 1005 28.96 65.48 79.78
CA VAL A 1005 29.95 64.78 80.62
C VAL A 1005 29.50 64.70 82.08
N ILE A 1006 28.98 65.80 82.63
CA ILE A 1006 28.60 65.88 84.04
C ILE A 1006 27.38 65.02 84.42
N ARG A 1007 26.54 64.63 83.45
CA ARG A 1007 25.31 63.84 83.66
C ARG A 1007 25.39 62.41 83.11
N ALA A 1008 26.49 62.05 82.45
CA ALA A 1008 26.59 60.79 81.72
C ALA A 1008 26.64 59.56 82.65
N GLY A 1009 27.48 59.54 83.69
CA GLY A 1009 27.77 58.32 84.45
C GLY A 1009 28.79 57.40 83.74
N GLY A 1010 29.27 56.34 84.42
CA GLY A 1010 30.09 55.28 83.82
C GLY A 1010 31.58 55.61 83.65
N GLU A 1011 32.22 55.04 82.61
CA GLU A 1011 33.63 55.25 82.27
C GLU A 1011 33.79 56.08 80.99
N LEU A 1012 34.57 57.16 81.03
CA LEU A 1012 34.94 57.99 79.88
C LEU A 1012 36.47 58.13 79.82
N THR A 1013 37.11 57.48 78.86
CA THR A 1013 38.57 57.46 78.72
C THR A 1013 38.96 58.05 77.36
N THR A 1014 39.87 59.03 77.33
CA THR A 1014 40.45 59.55 76.08
C THR A 1014 41.95 59.81 76.18
N ASN A 1015 42.71 59.62 75.10
CA ASN A 1015 44.09 60.12 74.99
C ASN A 1015 44.15 61.60 74.58
N GLY A 1016 43.01 62.18 74.20
CA GLY A 1016 42.88 63.57 73.77
C GLY A 1016 42.73 64.57 74.92
N LEU A 1017 42.32 65.79 74.55
CA LEU A 1017 41.94 66.84 75.48
C LEU A 1017 40.47 66.68 75.88
N LEU A 1018 40.18 66.79 77.18
CA LEU A 1018 38.82 66.97 77.68
C LEU A 1018 38.74 68.24 78.54
N ASP A 1019 37.92 69.19 78.09
CA ASP A 1019 37.61 70.43 78.80
C ASP A 1019 36.20 70.36 79.39
N ILE A 1020 36.06 70.53 80.70
CA ILE A 1020 34.77 70.52 81.40
C ILE A 1020 34.57 71.86 82.10
N ARG A 1021 33.46 72.54 81.83
CA ARG A 1021 33.03 73.75 82.55
C ARG A 1021 31.64 73.56 83.16
N ALA A 1022 31.48 73.86 84.46
CA ALA A 1022 30.18 73.79 85.15
C ALA A 1022 30.13 74.68 86.40
N SER A 1023 28.94 75.16 86.78
CA SER A 1023 28.75 75.90 88.04
C SER A 1023 28.75 74.96 89.26
N GLU A 1024 28.18 73.76 89.13
CA GLU A 1024 28.23 72.69 90.13
C GLU A 1024 28.34 71.35 89.41
N TRP A 1025 29.15 70.43 89.94
CA TRP A 1025 29.25 69.08 89.43
C TRP A 1025 29.48 68.08 90.56
N THR A 1026 28.62 67.05 90.61
CA THR A 1026 28.87 65.85 91.41
C THR A 1026 29.40 64.74 90.50
N ASN A 1027 30.67 64.39 90.60
CA ASN A 1027 31.26 63.28 89.87
C ASN A 1027 31.10 61.95 90.62
N SER A 1028 30.38 61.03 89.99
CA SER A 1028 30.31 59.62 90.39
C SER A 1028 30.82 58.67 89.30
N SER A 1029 31.56 59.21 88.33
CA SER A 1029 32.04 58.49 87.14
C SER A 1029 33.55 58.31 87.18
N VAL A 1030 34.05 57.36 86.38
CA VAL A 1030 35.47 57.21 86.10
C VAL A 1030 35.77 57.95 84.81
N LEU A 1031 36.63 58.94 84.87
CA LEU A 1031 37.01 59.74 83.72
C LEU A 1031 38.52 59.81 83.65
N GLN A 1032 39.07 59.49 82.47
CA GLN A 1032 40.48 59.57 82.20
C GLN A 1032 40.71 60.35 80.90
N ALA A 1033 41.60 61.33 80.89
CA ALA A 1033 41.95 62.08 79.68
C ALA A 1033 43.47 62.18 79.49
N GLY A 1034 43.93 62.38 78.26
CA GLY A 1034 45.32 62.77 77.99
C GLY A 1034 45.61 64.10 78.68
N ARG A 1035 44.75 65.09 78.44
CA ARG A 1035 44.76 66.38 79.16
C ARG A 1035 43.37 66.64 79.71
N LEU A 1036 43.25 66.83 81.02
CA LEU A 1036 41.98 67.09 81.70
C LEU A 1036 41.99 68.52 82.25
N ASN A 1037 41.13 69.38 81.73
CA ASN A 1037 40.92 70.72 82.26
C ASN A 1037 39.51 70.85 82.83
N LEU A 1038 39.42 71.26 84.08
CA LEU A 1038 38.18 71.39 84.83
C LEU A 1038 38.05 72.84 85.31
N ASP A 1039 36.95 73.49 84.97
CA ASP A 1039 36.57 74.82 85.44
C ASP A 1039 35.21 74.71 86.14
N ILE A 1040 35.23 74.40 87.44
CA ILE A 1040 34.06 73.95 88.20
C ILE A 1040 33.84 74.83 89.43
N GLY A 1041 32.69 75.49 89.53
CA GLY A 1041 32.34 76.32 90.69
C GLY A 1041 32.31 75.53 92.00
N THR A 1042 31.42 74.55 92.13
CA THR A 1042 31.35 73.60 93.25
C THR A 1042 31.52 72.17 92.73
N PHE A 1043 32.59 71.50 93.13
CA PHE A 1043 32.90 70.12 92.74
C PHE A 1043 32.72 69.16 93.92
N ARG A 1044 31.97 68.08 93.73
CA ARG A 1044 31.84 66.97 94.67
C ARG A 1044 32.17 65.66 93.98
N GLN A 1045 33.16 64.92 94.45
CA GLN A 1045 33.43 63.58 93.95
C GLN A 1045 33.08 62.54 94.99
N THR A 1046 32.21 61.61 94.61
CA THR A 1046 31.84 60.45 95.44
C THR A 1046 33.01 59.47 95.58
N ALA A 1047 32.94 58.54 96.53
CA ALA A 1047 33.97 57.51 96.75
C ALA A 1047 34.26 56.63 95.53
N GLU A 1048 33.29 56.44 94.63
CA GLU A 1048 33.44 55.64 93.40
C GLU A 1048 33.98 56.47 92.23
N GLY A 1049 33.91 57.80 92.30
CA GLY A 1049 34.35 58.70 91.24
C GLY A 1049 35.88 58.75 91.10
N LYS A 1050 36.35 58.84 89.86
CA LYS A 1050 37.78 58.99 89.54
C LYS A 1050 37.96 60.00 88.43
N LEU A 1051 38.90 60.93 88.59
CA LEU A 1051 39.36 61.83 87.53
C LEU A 1051 40.87 61.65 87.36
N LEU A 1052 41.26 61.14 86.20
CA LEU A 1052 42.61 60.72 85.90
C LEU A 1052 43.12 61.50 84.69
N ALA A 1053 44.36 61.95 84.74
CA ALA A 1053 45.03 62.55 83.58
C ALA A 1053 46.35 61.84 83.27
N VAL A 1054 46.68 61.67 81.99
CA VAL A 1054 47.95 61.05 81.61
C VAL A 1054 49.06 62.10 81.41
N GLN A 1055 48.74 63.25 80.84
CA GLN A 1055 49.70 64.32 80.52
C GLN A 1055 49.56 65.55 81.43
N SER A 1056 48.32 66.00 81.69
CA SER A 1056 48.09 67.13 82.60
C SER A 1056 46.66 67.16 83.15
N PHE A 1057 46.53 67.37 84.46
CA PHE A 1057 45.28 67.73 85.13
C PHE A 1057 45.33 69.20 85.55
N THR A 1058 44.35 70.00 85.15
CA THR A 1058 44.18 71.39 85.60
C THR A 1058 42.76 71.60 86.11
N GLY A 1059 42.55 71.60 87.42
CA GLY A 1059 41.33 72.09 88.05
C GLY A 1059 41.45 73.59 88.37
N ARG A 1060 40.34 74.32 88.23
CA ARG A 1060 40.13 75.69 88.72
C ARG A 1060 38.67 75.82 89.15
N GLY A 1061 38.39 76.56 90.22
CA GLY A 1061 37.05 76.54 90.81
C GLY A 1061 36.91 77.19 92.17
N GLY A 1062 35.74 76.99 92.81
CA GLY A 1062 35.44 77.36 94.19
C GLY A 1062 35.60 76.19 95.16
N ASP A 1063 34.50 75.62 95.66
CA ASP A 1063 34.51 74.56 96.68
C ASP A 1063 34.68 73.16 96.07
N TRP A 1064 35.75 72.44 96.44
CA TRP A 1064 36.02 71.07 95.99
C TRP A 1064 36.01 70.09 97.16
N SER A 1065 35.17 69.07 97.09
CA SER A 1065 35.12 67.93 98.01
C SER A 1065 35.36 66.65 97.21
N ASN A 1066 36.32 65.83 97.65
CA ASN A 1066 36.71 64.61 96.96
C ASN A 1066 36.80 63.44 97.93
N ASP A 1067 35.89 62.48 97.80
CA ASP A 1067 35.89 61.21 98.52
C ASP A 1067 36.48 60.06 97.67
N GLY A 1068 36.71 60.31 96.37
CA GLY A 1068 37.26 59.36 95.38
C GLY A 1068 38.72 59.64 95.01
N LEU A 1069 39.10 59.41 93.75
CA LEU A 1069 40.48 59.58 93.27
C LEU A 1069 40.63 60.74 92.26
N LEU A 1070 41.52 61.68 92.55
CA LEU A 1070 42.07 62.63 91.58
C LEU A 1070 43.54 62.27 91.37
N ALA A 1071 43.96 62.01 90.14
CA ALA A 1071 45.36 61.69 89.87
C ALA A 1071 45.80 62.14 88.48
N SER A 1072 47.10 62.38 88.33
CA SER A 1072 47.74 62.66 87.04
C SER A 1072 49.11 61.99 86.98
N ASP A 1073 49.41 61.28 85.91
CA ASP A 1073 50.75 60.76 85.63
C ASP A 1073 51.70 61.88 85.14
N GLY A 1074 51.14 62.99 84.64
CA GLY A 1074 51.84 64.23 84.27
C GLY A 1074 51.57 65.40 85.22
N SER A 1075 51.50 66.65 84.72
CA SER A 1075 51.37 67.82 85.60
C SER A 1075 49.99 67.94 86.25
N PHE A 1076 49.93 67.96 87.57
CA PHE A 1076 48.69 68.20 88.33
C PHE A 1076 48.65 69.63 88.88
N ARG A 1077 47.59 70.38 88.56
CA ARG A 1077 47.28 71.72 89.08
C ARG A 1077 45.81 71.72 89.49
N LEU A 1078 45.50 72.16 90.69
CA LEU A 1078 44.13 72.30 91.21
C LEU A 1078 43.95 73.69 91.80
#